data_AF-A0A136M117-F1
#
_entry.id   AF-A0A136M117-F1
#
_cell.length_a   1.000
_cell.length_b   1.000
_cell.length_c   1.000
_cell.angle_alpha   90.00
_cell.angle_beta   90.00
_cell.angle_gamma   90.00
#
_symmetry.space_group_name_H-M   'P 1'
#
loop_
_entity.id
_entity.type
_entity.pdbx_description
1 polymer ?
#
loop_
_entity_poly.entity_id
_entity_poly.type
_entity_poly.pdbx_seq_one_letter_code
_entity_poly.pdbx_strand_id
1 'polypeptide(L)'
;MLSTLTLLTAGAIIVSLLPTGFLNSDTQALTGEMVVTTRGGYISNPGIGWQYMDSSDTSILPETVAYPDRADISWQTINTAQGVYDFSQIDTRLAQARSQGKQLSFRIYTMRGESFGGHQVPSWAVSAGVPIINGQPDYHSCVYQQYWNDMVQALRQRYDGNPDIAYIDISGYGNFNEWSWQDDFTEFDTTPATPSTLDGHARKRLIDMFLGGSSSSHQCKNQSGQVVTVSYSHTGFSSTQLLMPWAGIRHSVKYAFDKSPTVGFRHDCLGRTGPADMTQPEIQEAFGTRWAAAPVVYELCAIDWNNATFRQNVADVLAFSHASLVHDNPNGSAEPKATISQLMQPLGYRYTVKRGSFSQEVAQGGTVSVSAVWHNSGLAPSYLRTGQNFAAYTGLLSSDGSLITESLLAEDIETWMPAHPSTAAAPEYQTDADLSVPLSLPAGEYQLAVFMKDRRTGSNIQLDLSNTIGDNYYPVGTVTIAENSTTPTVTPSPTQSPSPTPSPETSPEPSMTPSPTATPTPEVTATATPTVTPSAAVTGTPTPSATPVPTATQTATPTPTPTPSPTTVAPTQPAIGAPSPTPSPSVTPSQSSANRPAQNGSPIPTATVMPDDESQDTEPLRPTVTQGQVTDTPVAQDDDSQTEQDLIANNGGNETGLPGLHVLLGILCGSLSAIFLLLFLFARTKRSRSNPL
;
A
#
# COMPACT_ATOMS: atom_id res chain seq x y z
N MET A 1 -32.87 57.90 -33.84
CA MET A 1 -34.08 58.74 -33.69
C MET A 1 -35.30 57.82 -33.65
N LEU A 2 -36.40 58.26 -33.03
CA LEU A 2 -37.69 57.55 -33.06
C LEU A 2 -38.29 57.54 -34.48
N SER A 3 -39.12 56.53 -34.80
CA SER A 3 -40.55 56.73 -35.15
C SER A 3 -41.29 55.43 -35.49
N THR A 4 -42.58 55.39 -35.13
CA THR A 4 -43.73 54.64 -35.74
C THR A 4 -43.62 53.13 -36.05
N LEU A 5 -44.44 52.19 -35.53
CA LEU A 5 -45.91 52.09 -35.34
C LEU A 5 -46.65 51.44 -36.56
N THR A 6 -47.81 50.82 -36.29
CA THR A 6 -48.82 50.21 -37.22
C THR A 6 -48.47 48.89 -37.95
N LEU A 7 -49.37 47.91 -38.15
CA LEU A 7 -50.63 47.52 -37.45
C LEU A 7 -51.13 46.13 -37.99
N LEU A 8 -52.14 45.50 -37.34
CA LEU A 8 -53.03 44.41 -37.84
C LEU A 8 -52.38 43.01 -37.99
N THR A 9 -53.05 41.84 -37.85
CA THR A 9 -54.44 41.52 -37.43
C THR A 9 -54.58 40.08 -36.89
N ALA A 10 -55.70 39.80 -36.22
CA ALA A 10 -56.33 38.50 -35.96
C ALA A 10 -55.60 37.54 -34.96
N GLY A 11 -56.33 36.76 -34.15
CA GLY A 11 -57.78 36.75 -33.94
C GLY A 11 -58.16 35.88 -32.75
N ALA A 12 -59.09 36.33 -31.91
CA ALA A 12 -59.45 35.62 -30.68
C ALA A 12 -60.46 34.50 -30.96
N ILE A 13 -60.10 33.26 -30.61
CA ILE A 13 -61.05 32.15 -30.41
C ILE A 13 -60.92 31.72 -28.95
N ILE A 14 -61.96 31.98 -28.15
CA ILE A 14 -62.03 31.53 -26.77
C ILE A 14 -62.57 30.10 -26.77
N VAL A 15 -61.72 29.13 -26.52
CA VAL A 15 -62.13 27.76 -26.17
C VAL A 15 -62.03 27.60 -24.67
N SER A 16 -63.17 27.32 -24.01
CA SER A 16 -63.24 27.09 -22.58
C SER A 16 -62.67 25.70 -22.23
N LEU A 17 -61.40 25.65 -21.83
CA LEU A 17 -60.82 24.48 -21.19
C LEU A 17 -60.97 24.59 -19.67
N LEU A 18 -61.82 23.74 -19.10
CA LEU A 18 -61.89 23.51 -17.67
C LEU A 18 -60.54 22.93 -17.20
N PRO A 19 -59.91 23.46 -16.13
CA PRO A 19 -58.74 22.84 -15.57
C PRO A 19 -59.16 21.54 -14.86
N THR A 20 -59.00 20.40 -15.54
CA THR A 20 -58.94 19.09 -14.88
C THR A 20 -57.66 19.02 -14.07
N GLY A 21 -57.70 19.61 -12.88
CA GLY A 21 -56.63 19.60 -11.91
C GLY A 21 -56.40 18.19 -11.38
N PHE A 22 -55.65 17.40 -12.14
CA PHE A 22 -54.82 16.36 -11.53
C PHE A 22 -53.84 17.08 -10.61
N LEU A 23 -54.20 17.11 -9.33
CA LEU A 23 -53.24 17.36 -8.27
C LEU A 23 -52.29 16.16 -8.25
N ASN A 24 -51.26 16.21 -9.09
CA ASN A 24 -49.98 15.66 -8.71
C ASN A 24 -49.61 16.39 -7.42
N SER A 25 -49.87 15.73 -6.29
CA SER A 25 -49.17 16.06 -5.06
C SER A 25 -47.73 15.67 -5.27
N ASP A 26 -46.95 16.58 -5.86
CA ASP A 26 -45.49 16.58 -5.75
C ASP A 26 -45.16 16.84 -4.27
N THR A 27 -45.40 15.82 -3.43
CA THR A 27 -44.83 15.70 -2.11
C THR A 27 -43.34 15.62 -2.32
N GLN A 28 -42.67 16.77 -2.27
CA GLN A 28 -41.22 16.81 -2.19
C GLN A 28 -40.83 15.94 -1.00
N ALA A 29 -40.13 14.84 -1.28
CA ALA A 29 -39.64 13.96 -0.24
C ALA A 29 -38.84 14.81 0.75
N LEU A 30 -39.10 14.65 2.05
CA LEU A 30 -38.35 15.37 3.08
C LEU A 30 -36.87 15.03 2.91
N THR A 31 -36.04 16.03 2.59
CA THR A 31 -34.61 15.86 2.39
C THR A 31 -33.84 16.20 3.66
N GLY A 32 -33.16 15.21 4.23
CA GLY A 32 -32.20 15.42 5.31
C GLY A 32 -30.84 15.81 4.75
N GLU A 33 -30.10 16.65 5.48
CA GLU A 33 -28.69 16.95 5.21
C GLU A 33 -27.79 16.06 6.10
N MET A 34 -26.64 15.64 5.59
CA MET A 34 -25.71 14.79 6.30
C MET A 34 -24.96 15.54 7.42
N VAL A 35 -25.04 15.00 8.63
CA VAL A 35 -24.27 15.45 9.81
C VAL A 35 -22.84 14.90 9.71
N VAL A 36 -21.99 15.63 9.00
CA VAL A 36 -20.55 15.34 8.89
C VAL A 36 -19.80 15.87 10.11
N THR A 37 -18.87 15.09 10.67
CA THR A 37 -17.85 15.56 11.61
C THR A 37 -16.58 14.74 11.41
N THR A 38 -15.46 15.41 11.13
CA THR A 38 -14.17 14.74 10.93
C THR A 38 -13.56 14.25 12.24
N ARG A 39 -12.61 13.32 12.17
CA ARG A 39 -11.93 12.76 13.36
C ARG A 39 -10.63 13.50 13.67
N GLY A 40 -9.88 13.87 12.63
CA GLY A 40 -8.48 14.26 12.78
C GLY A 40 -7.61 13.11 13.29
N GLY A 41 -6.32 13.41 13.56
CA GLY A 41 -5.35 12.43 14.06
C GLY A 41 -5.00 11.32 13.06
N TYR A 42 -3.98 10.54 13.38
CA TYR A 42 -3.55 9.38 12.59
C TYR A 42 -4.66 8.32 12.46
N ILE A 43 -4.82 7.78 11.25
CA ILE A 43 -5.62 6.59 10.97
C ILE A 43 -4.71 5.50 10.41
N SER A 44 -5.03 4.24 10.69
CA SER A 44 -4.26 3.09 10.22
C SER A 44 -5.13 2.30 9.25
N ASN A 45 -4.66 2.19 8.01
CA ASN A 45 -5.44 1.77 6.84
C ASN A 45 -4.54 0.99 5.86
N PRO A 46 -5.05 -0.01 5.10
CA PRO A 46 -4.22 -0.88 4.27
C PRO A 46 -3.21 -0.17 3.36
N GLY A 47 -1.92 -0.50 3.49
CA GLY A 47 -0.87 0.01 2.61
C GLY A 47 -0.45 1.47 2.83
N ILE A 48 -0.89 2.14 3.91
CA ILE A 48 -0.56 3.55 4.20
C ILE A 48 -0.20 3.81 5.67
N GLY A 49 0.46 4.95 5.92
CA GLY A 49 0.77 5.43 7.26
C GLY A 49 2.17 5.02 7.75
N TRP A 50 2.23 4.34 8.89
CA TRP A 50 3.47 3.91 9.54
C TRP A 50 3.74 2.42 9.30
N GLN A 51 5.01 2.04 9.23
CA GLN A 51 5.50 0.65 9.13
C GLN A 51 6.63 0.44 10.14
N TYR A 52 6.62 -0.68 10.86
CA TYR A 52 7.65 -1.04 11.84
C TYR A 52 8.79 -1.87 11.22
N MET A 53 9.98 -1.75 11.80
CA MET A 53 10.96 -2.85 11.82
C MET A 53 10.55 -3.84 12.94
N ASP A 54 10.91 -5.12 12.83
CA ASP A 54 10.64 -6.15 13.86
C ASP A 54 11.16 -5.80 15.28
N SER A 55 12.03 -4.78 15.41
CA SER A 55 12.62 -4.29 16.67
C SER A 55 12.12 -2.90 17.13
N SER A 56 11.14 -2.30 16.43
CA SER A 56 10.56 -0.99 16.76
C SER A 56 9.68 -0.98 18.03
N ASP A 57 9.51 0.20 18.64
CA ASP A 57 8.48 0.41 19.67
C ASP A 57 7.08 0.44 19.02
N THR A 58 6.43 -0.72 19.05
CA THR A 58 5.07 -0.90 18.52
C THR A 58 3.97 -0.14 19.28
N SER A 59 4.33 0.61 20.33
CA SER A 59 3.42 1.54 21.01
C SER A 59 3.25 2.87 20.26
N ILE A 60 4.12 3.22 19.31
CA ILE A 60 4.13 4.52 18.62
C ILE A 60 2.89 4.72 17.73
N LEU A 61 2.80 4.09 16.55
CA LEU A 61 1.71 4.28 15.59
C LEU A 61 1.36 2.96 14.86
N PRO A 62 0.11 2.46 14.95
CA PRO A 62 -0.23 1.16 14.40
C PRO A 62 -0.03 1.09 12.87
N GLU A 63 0.70 0.06 12.45
CA GLU A 63 0.97 -0.27 11.04
C GLU A 63 -0.12 -1.13 10.40
N THR A 64 -0.18 -1.11 9.06
CA THR A 64 -0.95 -2.09 8.26
C THR A 64 -0.10 -2.91 7.28
N VAL A 65 1.19 -2.58 7.14
CA VAL A 65 2.14 -3.33 6.32
C VAL A 65 3.32 -3.72 7.19
N ALA A 66 3.50 -5.01 7.48
CA ALA A 66 4.66 -5.50 8.22
C ALA A 66 5.90 -5.53 7.31
N TYR A 67 7.07 -5.19 7.86
CA TYR A 67 8.37 -5.39 7.22
C TYR A 67 9.24 -6.35 8.06
N PRO A 68 9.73 -7.46 7.49
CA PRO A 68 10.53 -8.44 8.22
C PRO A 68 12.01 -8.04 8.32
N ASP A 69 12.71 -8.51 9.35
CA ASP A 69 14.15 -8.21 9.52
C ASP A 69 14.99 -8.58 8.28
N ARG A 70 15.97 -7.71 7.99
CA ARG A 70 16.90 -7.82 6.86
C ARG A 70 17.74 -9.12 6.89
N ALA A 71 17.81 -9.83 8.02
CA ALA A 71 18.48 -11.11 8.20
C ALA A 71 17.67 -12.34 7.76
N ASP A 72 16.35 -12.32 7.97
CA ASP A 72 15.49 -13.46 7.65
C ASP A 72 15.41 -13.66 6.13
N ILE A 73 15.31 -12.55 5.39
CA ILE A 73 14.88 -12.53 3.99
C ILE A 73 16.03 -12.09 3.06
N SER A 74 16.96 -13.01 2.80
CA SER A 74 18.12 -12.78 1.93
C SER A 74 18.26 -13.86 0.86
N TRP A 75 19.06 -13.61 -0.17
CA TRP A 75 19.27 -14.59 -1.24
C TRP A 75 19.87 -15.89 -0.68
N GLN A 76 20.80 -15.79 0.27
CA GLN A 76 21.40 -16.93 0.98
C GLN A 76 20.39 -17.74 1.81
N THR A 77 19.41 -17.10 2.47
CA THR A 77 18.42 -17.84 3.26
C THR A 77 17.37 -18.53 2.39
N ILE A 78 16.96 -17.88 1.30
CA ILE A 78 15.90 -18.38 0.41
C ILE A 78 16.41 -19.41 -0.58
N ASN A 79 17.61 -19.23 -1.15
CA ASN A 79 18.09 -20.06 -2.26
C ASN A 79 19.19 -21.01 -1.76
N THR A 80 18.78 -22.06 -1.05
CA THR A 80 19.68 -22.95 -0.28
C THR A 80 20.60 -23.82 -1.13
N ALA A 81 20.20 -24.17 -2.35
CA ALA A 81 21.03 -24.82 -3.37
C ALA A 81 20.62 -24.34 -4.77
N GLN A 82 21.43 -24.59 -5.82
CA GLN A 82 21.10 -24.18 -7.18
C GLN A 82 19.74 -24.77 -7.63
N GLY A 83 18.79 -23.91 -8.00
CA GLY A 83 17.43 -24.31 -8.36
C GLY A 83 16.54 -24.79 -7.20
N VAL A 84 17.01 -24.72 -5.96
CA VAL A 84 16.26 -25.06 -4.74
C VAL A 84 15.96 -23.79 -3.95
N TYR A 85 14.67 -23.56 -3.69
CA TYR A 85 14.16 -22.34 -3.05
C TYR A 85 13.29 -22.71 -1.85
N ASP A 86 13.68 -22.24 -0.68
CA ASP A 86 12.89 -22.26 0.54
C ASP A 86 12.24 -20.88 0.75
N PHE A 87 10.93 -20.83 0.55
CA PHE A 87 10.13 -19.61 0.72
C PHE A 87 9.40 -19.55 2.07
N SER A 88 9.62 -20.54 2.96
CA SER A 88 8.84 -20.72 4.19
C SER A 88 8.85 -19.52 5.13
N GLN A 89 9.94 -18.74 5.16
CA GLN A 89 10.03 -17.52 5.95
C GLN A 89 9.10 -16.41 5.42
N ILE A 90 9.10 -16.15 4.10
CA ILE A 90 8.16 -15.20 3.47
C ILE A 90 6.73 -15.69 3.64
N ASP A 91 6.46 -16.99 3.41
CA ASP A 91 5.13 -17.58 3.58
C ASP A 91 4.61 -17.43 5.02
N THR A 92 5.49 -17.61 6.02
CA THR A 92 5.16 -17.48 7.45
C THR A 92 4.88 -16.02 7.83
N ARG A 93 5.75 -15.08 7.41
CA ARG A 93 5.55 -13.64 7.63
C ARG A 93 4.28 -13.14 6.94
N LEU A 94 3.98 -13.63 5.74
CA LEU A 94 2.76 -13.32 5.00
C LEU A 94 1.51 -13.86 5.71
N ALA A 95 1.54 -15.11 6.20
CA ALA A 95 0.44 -15.69 6.98
C ALA A 95 0.23 -14.95 8.32
N GLN A 96 1.32 -14.52 8.97
CA GLN A 96 1.31 -13.71 10.19
C GLN A 96 0.71 -12.32 9.95
N ALA A 97 1.07 -11.64 8.85
CA ALA A 97 0.47 -10.36 8.48
C ALA A 97 -1.04 -10.50 8.21
N ARG A 98 -1.42 -11.50 7.40
CA ARG A 98 -2.83 -11.78 7.05
C ARG A 98 -3.71 -12.08 8.26
N SER A 99 -3.21 -12.82 9.25
CA SER A 99 -3.96 -13.10 10.48
C SER A 99 -4.13 -11.87 11.39
N GLN A 100 -3.40 -10.79 11.12
CA GLN A 100 -3.55 -9.47 11.74
C GLN A 100 -4.30 -8.46 10.85
N GLY A 101 -4.88 -8.90 9.71
CA GLY A 101 -5.50 -8.04 8.70
C GLY A 101 -4.52 -7.24 7.82
N LYS A 102 -3.23 -7.28 8.17
CA LYS A 102 -2.13 -6.57 7.51
C LYS A 102 -1.80 -7.17 6.14
N GLN A 103 -0.86 -6.51 5.48
CA GLN A 103 -0.12 -7.00 4.32
C GLN A 103 1.37 -7.11 4.67
N LEU A 104 2.15 -7.74 3.81
CA LEU A 104 3.62 -7.81 3.91
C LEU A 104 4.27 -6.94 2.84
N SER A 105 5.35 -6.25 3.16
CA SER A 105 6.32 -5.78 2.16
C SER A 105 7.72 -6.26 2.51
N PHE A 106 8.59 -6.40 1.51
CA PHE A 106 9.95 -6.89 1.72
C PHE A 106 10.92 -6.50 0.59
N ARG A 107 12.20 -6.47 0.93
CA ARG A 107 13.34 -6.52 0.00
C ARG A 107 14.02 -7.88 0.16
N ILE A 108 14.53 -8.47 -0.92
CA ILE A 108 15.45 -9.62 -0.78
C ILE A 108 16.88 -9.14 -0.89
N TYR A 109 17.67 -9.33 0.17
CA TYR A 109 19.03 -8.82 0.22
C TYR A 109 20.03 -9.76 -0.49
N THR A 110 20.84 -9.21 -1.39
CA THR A 110 22.12 -9.76 -1.88
C THR A 110 23.33 -9.09 -1.23
N MET A 111 23.14 -7.92 -0.61
CA MET A 111 24.15 -7.15 0.11
C MET A 111 23.49 -6.42 1.29
N ARG A 112 24.02 -6.60 2.50
CA ARG A 112 23.52 -5.96 3.73
C ARG A 112 24.44 -4.87 4.29
N GLY A 113 25.59 -4.61 3.67
CA GLY A 113 26.63 -3.74 4.23
C GLY A 113 27.61 -4.51 5.11
N GLU A 114 28.91 -4.21 5.01
CA GLU A 114 29.98 -5.02 5.61
C GLU A 114 29.79 -5.24 7.11
N SER A 115 29.63 -4.16 7.88
CA SER A 115 29.37 -4.18 9.33
C SER A 115 28.02 -4.79 9.75
N PHE A 116 27.13 -5.07 8.79
CA PHE A 116 25.75 -5.52 9.00
C PHE A 116 25.46 -6.91 8.39
N GLY A 117 26.50 -7.63 7.96
CA GLY A 117 26.41 -9.00 7.44
C GLY A 117 27.02 -9.22 6.06
N GLY A 118 27.52 -8.17 5.40
CA GLY A 118 28.21 -8.25 4.11
C GLY A 118 27.33 -8.75 2.96
N HIS A 119 27.94 -9.40 1.97
CA HIS A 119 27.19 -10.06 0.90
C HIS A 119 26.25 -11.15 1.45
N GLN A 120 25.12 -11.32 0.79
CA GLN A 120 24.11 -12.35 1.08
C GLN A 120 23.94 -13.32 -0.09
N VAL A 121 24.96 -13.44 -0.95
CA VAL A 121 25.02 -14.44 -2.02
C VAL A 121 25.17 -15.84 -1.41
N PRO A 122 24.37 -16.85 -1.83
CA PRO A 122 24.51 -18.22 -1.36
C PRO A 122 25.93 -18.79 -1.55
N SER A 123 26.38 -19.59 -0.59
CA SER A 123 27.70 -20.24 -0.66
C SER A 123 27.87 -21.15 -1.89
N TRP A 124 26.81 -21.79 -2.36
CA TRP A 124 26.84 -22.57 -3.60
C TRP A 124 27.03 -21.68 -4.84
N ALA A 125 26.48 -20.46 -4.85
CA ALA A 125 26.59 -19.53 -5.98
C ALA A 125 27.99 -18.93 -6.06
N VAL A 126 28.60 -18.58 -4.92
CA VAL A 126 30.03 -18.25 -4.84
C VAL A 126 30.87 -19.43 -5.32
N SER A 127 30.58 -20.65 -4.86
CA SER A 127 31.28 -21.88 -5.31
C SER A 127 31.11 -22.18 -6.80
N ALA A 128 30.00 -21.73 -7.42
CA ALA A 128 29.72 -21.83 -8.85
C ALA A 128 30.31 -20.65 -9.68
N GLY A 129 31.09 -19.78 -9.06
CA GLY A 129 31.83 -18.71 -9.74
C GLY A 129 31.15 -17.34 -9.76
N VAL A 130 30.26 -17.04 -8.81
CA VAL A 130 29.90 -15.64 -8.50
C VAL A 130 31.08 -14.97 -7.78
N PRO A 131 31.71 -13.92 -8.35
CA PRO A 131 32.81 -13.23 -7.69
C PRO A 131 32.30 -12.36 -6.53
N ILE A 132 33.05 -12.36 -5.43
CA ILE A 132 32.95 -11.36 -4.37
C ILE A 132 34.20 -10.48 -4.47
N ILE A 133 34.00 -9.16 -4.57
CA ILE A 133 35.04 -8.13 -4.68
C ILE A 133 34.70 -7.06 -3.64
N ASN A 134 35.66 -6.64 -2.81
CA ASN A 134 35.46 -5.62 -1.77
C ASN A 134 34.18 -5.86 -0.93
N GLY A 135 34.08 -7.05 -0.32
CA GLY A 135 32.96 -7.44 0.55
C GLY A 135 31.63 -7.75 -0.16
N GLN A 136 31.46 -7.38 -1.43
CA GLN A 136 30.19 -7.40 -2.15
C GLN A 136 30.23 -8.21 -3.46
N PRO A 137 29.09 -8.51 -4.10
CA PRO A 137 29.07 -9.23 -5.38
C PRO A 137 29.61 -8.37 -6.54
N ASP A 138 30.34 -8.98 -7.48
CA ASP A 138 30.61 -8.32 -8.77
C ASP A 138 29.34 -8.31 -9.62
N TYR A 139 28.55 -7.23 -9.51
CA TYR A 139 27.30 -7.03 -10.26
C TYR A 139 27.49 -7.12 -11.78
N HIS A 140 28.71 -6.90 -12.28
CA HIS A 140 29.10 -7.06 -13.68
C HIS A 140 29.20 -8.53 -14.15
N SER A 141 29.26 -9.50 -13.24
CA SER A 141 29.45 -10.91 -13.58
C SER A 141 28.22 -11.49 -14.27
N CYS A 142 28.44 -12.13 -15.43
CA CYS A 142 27.39 -12.89 -16.13
C CYS A 142 26.80 -13.98 -15.23
N VAL A 143 27.60 -14.55 -14.32
CA VAL A 143 27.20 -15.63 -13.40
C VAL A 143 26.33 -15.08 -12.27
N TYR A 144 26.72 -13.95 -11.67
CA TYR A 144 25.89 -13.23 -10.68
C TYR A 144 24.52 -12.91 -11.29
N GLN A 145 24.51 -12.24 -12.45
CA GLN A 145 23.29 -11.82 -13.13
C GLN A 145 22.41 -13.01 -13.55
N GLN A 146 23.00 -14.17 -13.86
CA GLN A 146 22.21 -15.36 -14.21
C GLN A 146 21.54 -15.97 -12.98
N TYR A 147 22.29 -16.30 -11.93
CA TYR A 147 21.70 -16.93 -10.75
C TYR A 147 20.77 -15.99 -9.97
N TRP A 148 21.02 -14.68 -10.00
CA TRP A 148 20.08 -13.68 -9.47
C TRP A 148 18.78 -13.65 -10.28
N ASN A 149 18.85 -13.67 -11.62
CA ASN A 149 17.65 -13.84 -12.45
C ASN A 149 16.89 -15.11 -12.07
N ASP A 150 17.56 -16.24 -11.92
CA ASP A 150 16.90 -17.53 -11.68
C ASP A 150 16.12 -17.50 -10.35
N MET A 151 16.68 -16.85 -9.33
CA MET A 151 16.00 -16.53 -8.08
C MET A 151 14.83 -15.55 -8.27
N VAL A 152 15.02 -14.43 -8.98
CA VAL A 152 13.95 -13.43 -9.20
C VAL A 152 12.78 -14.02 -10.00
N GLN A 153 13.05 -14.94 -10.94
CA GLN A 153 12.00 -15.69 -11.63
C GLN A 153 11.27 -16.66 -10.69
N ALA A 154 11.95 -17.33 -9.76
CA ALA A 154 11.30 -18.18 -8.77
C ALA A 154 10.42 -17.36 -7.79
N LEU A 155 10.91 -16.21 -7.32
CA LEU A 155 10.18 -15.26 -6.49
C LEU A 155 8.91 -14.78 -7.22
N ARG A 156 9.05 -14.35 -8.48
CA ARG A 156 7.93 -13.92 -9.33
C ARG A 156 6.91 -15.02 -9.56
N GLN A 157 7.34 -16.23 -9.91
CA GLN A 157 6.45 -17.38 -10.14
C GLN A 157 5.63 -17.76 -8.89
N ARG A 158 6.09 -17.39 -7.70
CA ARG A 158 5.39 -17.63 -6.43
C ARG A 158 4.47 -16.47 -6.00
N TYR A 159 4.84 -15.22 -6.27
CA TYR A 159 4.25 -14.06 -5.60
C TYR A 159 3.69 -12.95 -6.49
N ASP A 160 3.84 -13.02 -7.82
CA ASP A 160 3.26 -12.01 -8.73
C ASP A 160 1.73 -12.06 -8.71
N GLY A 161 1.10 -10.93 -8.37
CA GLY A 161 -0.36 -10.80 -8.24
C GLY A 161 -0.94 -11.25 -6.89
N ASN A 162 -0.12 -11.50 -5.87
CA ASN A 162 -0.61 -11.80 -4.52
C ASN A 162 -1.08 -10.52 -3.80
N PRO A 163 -2.38 -10.34 -3.49
CA PRO A 163 -2.91 -9.08 -2.93
C PRO A 163 -2.54 -8.86 -1.46
N ASP A 164 -2.01 -9.86 -0.77
CA ASP A 164 -1.55 -9.73 0.61
C ASP A 164 -0.09 -9.24 0.70
N ILE A 165 0.56 -9.00 -0.45
CA ILE A 165 1.85 -8.29 -0.56
C ILE A 165 1.57 -6.85 -0.97
N ALA A 166 1.96 -5.89 -0.14
CA ALA A 166 1.81 -4.47 -0.42
C ALA A 166 2.80 -3.97 -1.47
N TYR A 167 4.06 -4.42 -1.42
CA TYR A 167 5.08 -4.19 -2.45
C TYR A 167 6.33 -5.06 -2.25
N ILE A 168 7.16 -5.16 -3.29
CA ILE A 168 8.51 -5.73 -3.24
C ILE A 168 9.54 -4.70 -3.75
N ASP A 169 10.64 -4.52 -3.02
CA ASP A 169 11.75 -3.64 -3.45
C ASP A 169 12.59 -4.29 -4.57
N ILE A 170 12.77 -3.58 -5.68
CA ILE A 170 13.67 -3.95 -6.79
C ILE A 170 15.11 -3.93 -6.25
N SER A 171 15.76 -5.09 -6.25
CA SER A 171 16.98 -5.35 -5.47
C SER A 171 18.06 -6.07 -6.30
N GLY A 172 19.26 -6.21 -5.74
CA GLY A 172 20.41 -6.86 -6.39
C GLY A 172 21.49 -5.92 -6.91
N TYR A 173 21.54 -4.65 -6.47
CA TYR A 173 22.66 -3.74 -6.72
C TYR A 173 22.95 -2.84 -5.51
N GLY A 174 24.22 -2.50 -5.27
CA GLY A 174 24.65 -1.50 -4.28
C GLY A 174 24.57 -1.95 -2.81
N ASN A 175 25.03 -1.08 -1.91
CA ASN A 175 24.96 -1.33 -0.47
C ASN A 175 23.50 -1.37 0.02
N PHE A 176 23.21 -2.22 1.02
CA PHE A 176 21.86 -2.56 1.52
C PHE A 176 20.82 -2.93 0.43
N ASN A 177 21.25 -3.11 -0.82
CA ASN A 177 20.42 -3.10 -2.02
C ASN A 177 19.55 -1.84 -2.22
N GLU A 178 20.04 -0.68 -1.78
CA GLU A 178 19.42 0.64 -1.94
C GLU A 178 19.83 1.36 -3.23
N TRP A 179 20.51 0.68 -4.15
CA TRP A 179 21.12 1.26 -5.35
C TRP A 179 22.10 2.39 -5.02
N SER A 180 22.89 2.19 -3.96
CA SER A 180 23.99 3.08 -3.59
C SER A 180 25.09 3.08 -4.65
N TRP A 181 25.74 4.23 -4.85
CA TRP A 181 27.04 4.27 -5.53
C TRP A 181 28.15 3.87 -4.56
N GLN A 182 29.32 3.62 -5.13
CA GLN A 182 30.62 3.51 -4.45
C GLN A 182 31.69 4.01 -5.42
N ASP A 183 32.67 4.73 -4.87
CA ASP A 183 33.87 5.17 -5.60
C ASP A 183 34.64 3.95 -6.14
N ASP A 184 35.33 4.14 -7.27
CA ASP A 184 36.03 3.10 -8.04
C ASP A 184 35.19 1.88 -8.48
N PHE A 185 33.87 1.85 -8.21
CA PHE A 185 32.98 0.75 -8.62
C PHE A 185 31.82 1.17 -9.53
N THR A 186 31.12 2.28 -9.21
CA THR A 186 29.94 2.71 -9.97
C THR A 186 30.34 3.55 -11.17
N GLU A 187 30.03 3.10 -12.39
CA GLU A 187 30.28 3.84 -13.62
C GLU A 187 28.96 4.53 -14.06
N PHE A 188 28.99 5.85 -14.21
CA PHE A 188 27.80 6.65 -14.56
C PHE A 188 27.60 6.72 -16.09
N ASP A 189 26.34 6.59 -16.53
CA ASP A 189 25.95 6.55 -17.95
C ASP A 189 24.87 7.59 -18.21
N THR A 190 25.16 8.59 -19.05
CA THR A 190 24.22 9.70 -19.35
C THR A 190 22.93 9.26 -20.05
N THR A 191 22.88 8.04 -20.59
CA THR A 191 21.72 7.49 -21.32
C THR A 191 21.34 6.10 -20.79
N PRO A 192 20.60 6.00 -19.67
CA PRO A 192 20.41 4.73 -18.94
C PRO A 192 19.70 3.61 -19.71
N ALA A 193 18.92 3.96 -20.74
CA ALA A 193 18.25 2.99 -21.61
C ALA A 193 19.22 2.28 -22.59
N THR A 194 20.34 2.93 -22.92
CA THR A 194 21.39 2.43 -23.82
C THR A 194 22.77 2.66 -23.17
N PRO A 195 23.08 1.94 -22.07
CA PRO A 195 24.32 2.14 -21.34
C PRO A 195 25.54 1.80 -22.19
N SER A 196 26.63 2.52 -21.95
CA SER A 196 27.94 2.31 -22.55
C SER A 196 28.93 1.66 -21.57
N THR A 197 28.70 1.83 -20.28
CA THR A 197 29.50 1.28 -19.19
C THR A 197 29.09 -0.16 -18.88
N LEU A 198 30.02 -0.93 -18.31
CA LEU A 198 29.72 -2.30 -17.89
C LEU A 198 28.75 -2.32 -16.70
N ASP A 199 28.85 -1.32 -15.83
CA ASP A 199 27.95 -1.12 -14.69
C ASP A 199 26.54 -0.71 -15.12
N GLY A 200 26.40 0.26 -16.01
CA GLY A 200 25.13 0.64 -16.62
C GLY A 200 24.44 -0.54 -17.31
N HIS A 201 25.22 -1.39 -18.01
CA HIS A 201 24.75 -2.69 -18.51
C HIS A 201 24.18 -3.56 -17.38
N ALA A 202 24.95 -3.79 -16.32
CA ALA A 202 24.54 -4.59 -15.17
C ALA A 202 23.26 -4.04 -14.53
N ARG A 203 23.25 -2.77 -14.14
CA ARG A 203 22.11 -2.07 -13.52
C ARG A 203 20.85 -2.16 -14.37
N LYS A 204 20.95 -1.94 -15.69
CA LYS A 204 19.83 -2.12 -16.63
C LYS A 204 19.28 -3.56 -16.61
N ARG A 205 20.16 -4.58 -16.69
CA ARG A 205 19.71 -5.98 -16.70
C ARG A 205 19.07 -6.39 -15.38
N LEU A 206 19.60 -5.92 -14.25
CA LEU A 206 19.07 -6.20 -12.92
C LEU A 206 17.65 -5.64 -12.76
N ILE A 207 17.40 -4.41 -13.25
CA ILE A 207 16.04 -3.84 -13.32
C ILE A 207 15.14 -4.66 -14.26
N ASP A 208 15.63 -5.08 -15.43
CA ASP A 208 14.86 -5.89 -16.39
C ASP A 208 14.44 -7.26 -15.86
N MET A 209 15.11 -7.84 -14.84
CA MET A 209 14.65 -9.07 -14.19
C MET A 209 13.31 -8.88 -13.47
N PHE A 210 13.13 -7.71 -12.84
CA PHE A 210 11.92 -7.33 -12.10
C PHE A 210 10.86 -6.68 -13.00
N LEU A 211 11.24 -5.78 -13.91
CA LEU A 211 10.29 -5.04 -14.77
C LEU A 211 10.01 -5.70 -16.13
N GLY A 212 10.75 -6.75 -16.46
CA GLY A 212 10.72 -7.38 -17.76
C GLY A 212 11.53 -6.59 -18.78
N GLY A 213 12.04 -7.25 -19.81
CA GLY A 213 12.89 -6.61 -20.81
C GLY A 213 13.80 -7.59 -21.53
N SER A 214 14.51 -7.11 -22.53
CA SER A 214 15.42 -7.92 -23.31
C SER A 214 16.61 -7.10 -23.81
N SER A 215 17.67 -7.82 -24.19
CA SER A 215 18.79 -7.29 -24.95
C SER A 215 19.40 -8.41 -25.78
N SER A 216 19.83 -8.10 -27.00
CA SER A 216 20.63 -8.97 -27.85
C SER A 216 22.14 -8.66 -27.78
N SER A 217 22.52 -7.60 -27.06
CA SER A 217 23.87 -7.04 -27.03
C SER A 217 24.26 -6.58 -25.63
N HIS A 218 23.98 -7.40 -24.61
CA HIS A 218 24.31 -7.11 -23.21
C HIS A 218 25.76 -7.49 -22.90
N GLN A 219 26.52 -6.61 -22.26
CA GLN A 219 27.89 -6.90 -21.85
C GLN A 219 27.97 -7.31 -20.37
N CYS A 220 28.74 -8.34 -20.06
CA CYS A 220 29.05 -8.78 -18.70
C CYS A 220 30.41 -9.50 -18.65
N LYS A 221 31.03 -9.63 -17.47
CA LYS A 221 32.27 -10.42 -17.26
C LYS A 221 31.93 -11.90 -17.19
N ASN A 222 32.61 -12.73 -17.99
CA ASN A 222 32.58 -14.18 -17.83
C ASN A 222 33.47 -14.62 -16.62
N GLN A 223 33.53 -15.92 -16.35
CA GLN A 223 34.32 -16.49 -15.24
C GLN A 223 35.85 -16.26 -15.34
N SER A 224 36.39 -15.89 -16.53
CA SER A 224 37.79 -15.50 -16.69
C SER A 224 38.01 -13.98 -16.65
N GLY A 225 37.00 -13.20 -16.25
CA GLY A 225 37.05 -11.74 -16.18
C GLY A 225 36.98 -11.03 -17.53
N GLN A 226 36.80 -11.77 -18.63
CA GLN A 226 36.68 -11.18 -19.97
C GLN A 226 35.26 -10.65 -20.18
N VAL A 227 35.16 -9.43 -20.71
CA VAL A 227 33.87 -8.89 -21.15
C VAL A 227 33.38 -9.68 -22.36
N VAL A 228 32.15 -10.21 -22.26
CA VAL A 228 31.48 -10.96 -23.32
C VAL A 228 30.10 -10.36 -23.60
N THR A 229 29.67 -10.47 -24.85
CA THR A 229 28.31 -10.09 -25.26
C THR A 229 27.38 -11.30 -25.14
N VAL A 230 26.27 -11.14 -24.45
CA VAL A 230 25.21 -12.13 -24.28
C VAL A 230 23.83 -11.54 -24.61
N SER A 231 22.84 -12.40 -24.77
CA SER A 231 21.43 -11.99 -24.89
C SER A 231 20.62 -12.44 -23.66
N TYR A 232 19.56 -11.69 -23.36
CA TYR A 232 18.57 -12.06 -22.34
C TYR A 232 17.16 -11.65 -22.76
N SER A 233 16.17 -12.32 -22.17
CA SER A 233 14.77 -11.90 -22.16
C SER A 233 14.17 -12.30 -20.81
N HIS A 234 13.53 -11.34 -20.14
CA HIS A 234 12.97 -11.46 -18.80
C HIS A 234 11.49 -11.03 -18.85
N THR A 235 10.62 -11.77 -18.17
CA THR A 235 9.16 -11.48 -18.17
C THR A 235 8.80 -10.27 -17.32
N GLY A 236 9.44 -10.12 -16.16
CA GLY A 236 9.06 -9.13 -15.15
C GLY A 236 7.78 -9.49 -14.38
N PHE A 237 7.61 -8.90 -13.20
CA PHE A 237 6.34 -8.89 -12.47
C PHE A 237 5.32 -8.08 -13.26
N SER A 238 4.08 -8.55 -13.25
CA SER A 238 2.98 -8.01 -14.06
C SER A 238 1.87 -7.39 -13.22
N SER A 239 1.70 -7.85 -11.97
CA SER A 239 0.59 -7.50 -11.09
C SER A 239 1.05 -6.92 -9.74
N THR A 240 2.03 -7.52 -9.06
CA THR A 240 2.51 -7.03 -7.75
C THR A 240 3.13 -5.63 -7.85
N GLN A 241 2.88 -4.76 -6.87
CA GLN A 241 3.58 -3.48 -6.77
C GLN A 241 5.08 -3.68 -6.56
N LEU A 242 5.89 -2.95 -7.34
CA LEU A 242 7.34 -2.87 -7.15
C LEU A 242 7.73 -1.45 -6.74
N LEU A 243 8.68 -1.32 -5.81
CA LEU A 243 9.33 -0.03 -5.52
C LEU A 243 10.77 -0.05 -6.06
N MET A 244 11.24 1.09 -6.55
CA MET A 244 12.66 1.31 -6.81
C MET A 244 13.28 2.06 -5.61
N PRO A 245 14.22 1.46 -4.86
CA PRO A 245 15.03 2.18 -3.88
C PRO A 245 16.02 3.14 -4.55
N TRP A 246 16.38 4.24 -3.86
CA TRP A 246 17.40 5.19 -4.31
C TRP A 246 18.27 5.69 -3.16
N ALA A 247 19.56 5.38 -3.25
CA ALA A 247 20.66 6.01 -2.50
C ALA A 247 21.67 6.60 -3.50
N GLY A 248 21.25 7.56 -4.33
CA GLY A 248 22.14 8.35 -5.19
C GLY A 248 22.18 7.99 -6.68
N ILE A 249 22.12 6.72 -7.12
CA ILE A 249 22.23 6.40 -8.57
C ILE A 249 20.95 6.74 -9.36
N ARG A 250 20.81 8.02 -9.73
CA ARG A 250 19.68 8.61 -10.48
C ARG A 250 19.39 7.85 -11.78
N HIS A 251 20.42 7.43 -12.49
CA HIS A 251 20.33 6.69 -13.75
C HIS A 251 19.51 5.39 -13.64
N SER A 252 19.62 4.67 -12.53
CA SER A 252 18.87 3.43 -12.28
C SER A 252 17.40 3.72 -12.01
N VAL A 253 17.12 4.76 -11.21
CA VAL A 253 15.75 5.23 -10.92
C VAL A 253 15.07 5.65 -12.20
N LYS A 254 15.72 6.51 -13.00
CA LYS A 254 15.19 6.94 -14.30
C LYS A 254 14.94 5.75 -15.23
N TYR A 255 15.85 4.79 -15.33
CA TYR A 255 15.60 3.62 -16.19
C TYR A 255 14.36 2.83 -15.74
N ALA A 256 14.20 2.57 -14.45
CA ALA A 256 13.01 1.88 -13.93
C ALA A 256 11.70 2.66 -14.20
N PHE A 257 11.77 3.99 -14.20
CA PHE A 257 10.62 4.89 -14.32
C PHE A 257 10.22 5.17 -15.77
N ASP A 258 11.19 5.29 -16.67
CA ASP A 258 10.98 5.30 -18.12
C ASP A 258 10.40 3.95 -18.60
N LYS A 259 10.73 2.87 -17.87
CA LYS A 259 10.35 1.50 -18.22
C LYS A 259 8.94 1.11 -17.82
N SER A 260 8.43 1.58 -16.67
CA SER A 260 7.05 1.34 -16.27
C SER A 260 6.48 2.48 -15.40
N PRO A 261 5.27 2.99 -15.71
CA PRO A 261 4.64 4.04 -14.91
C PRO A 261 4.12 3.52 -13.56
N THR A 262 4.05 2.20 -13.36
CA THR A 262 3.53 1.57 -12.14
C THR A 262 4.63 1.21 -11.13
N VAL A 263 5.87 1.65 -11.33
CA VAL A 263 6.98 1.43 -10.38
C VAL A 263 6.96 2.56 -9.37
N GLY A 264 6.66 2.20 -8.13
CA GLY A 264 6.68 3.10 -6.99
C GLY A 264 8.10 3.37 -6.53
N PHE A 265 8.21 4.08 -5.41
CA PHE A 265 9.47 4.68 -5.02
C PHE A 265 9.80 4.46 -3.55
N ARG A 266 11.10 4.31 -3.22
CA ARG A 266 11.61 4.30 -1.85
C ARG A 266 12.85 5.18 -1.71
N HIS A 267 12.83 6.12 -0.76
CA HIS A 267 14.01 6.90 -0.34
C HIS A 267 14.21 6.83 1.17
N ASP A 268 15.40 6.45 1.58
CA ASP A 268 15.72 6.25 2.99
C ASP A 268 16.32 7.55 3.58
N CYS A 269 16.53 7.63 4.90
CA CYS A 269 17.00 8.85 5.57
C CYS A 269 16.11 10.12 5.42
N LEU A 270 14.77 9.95 5.42
CA LEU A 270 13.80 11.05 5.48
C LEU A 270 14.12 12.06 6.61
N GLY A 271 13.97 13.36 6.30
CA GLY A 271 14.16 14.47 7.24
C GLY A 271 15.58 15.08 7.25
N ARG A 272 16.60 14.39 6.71
CA ARG A 272 17.94 14.99 6.51
C ARG A 272 17.89 16.21 5.59
N THR A 273 17.20 16.05 4.46
CA THR A 273 17.11 17.00 3.34
C THR A 273 15.71 17.57 3.18
N GLY A 274 15.60 18.69 2.46
CA GLY A 274 14.31 19.32 2.14
C GLY A 274 13.81 18.96 0.73
N PRO A 275 12.64 19.48 0.30
CA PRO A 275 12.11 19.22 -1.05
C PRO A 275 13.04 19.63 -2.19
N ALA A 276 13.94 20.60 -1.99
CA ALA A 276 14.89 21.05 -3.00
C ALA A 276 15.75 19.88 -3.54
N ASP A 277 16.22 19.00 -2.66
CA ASP A 277 17.07 17.86 -3.02
C ASP A 277 16.31 16.77 -3.80
N MET A 278 14.97 16.78 -3.71
CA MET A 278 14.06 15.93 -4.49
C MET A 278 13.68 16.55 -5.86
N THR A 279 14.04 17.81 -6.12
CA THR A 279 13.74 18.52 -7.40
C THR A 279 14.86 18.46 -8.44
N GLN A 280 15.89 17.63 -8.21
CA GLN A 280 17.01 17.43 -9.14
C GLN A 280 16.50 16.95 -10.53
N PRO A 281 16.91 17.58 -11.67
CA PRO A 281 16.24 17.39 -12.96
C PRO A 281 16.15 15.95 -13.48
N GLU A 282 17.13 15.09 -13.16
CA GLU A 282 17.21 13.72 -13.66
C GLU A 282 16.17 12.79 -13.00
N ILE A 283 15.59 13.23 -11.88
CA ILE A 283 14.60 12.51 -11.06
C ILE A 283 13.39 13.38 -10.70
N GLN A 284 13.29 14.61 -11.19
CA GLN A 284 12.13 15.48 -10.92
C GLN A 284 10.80 14.86 -11.41
N GLU A 285 10.84 14.08 -12.49
CA GLU A 285 9.71 13.25 -12.96
C GLU A 285 9.31 12.17 -11.94
N ALA A 286 10.30 11.57 -11.25
CA ALA A 286 10.08 10.53 -10.26
C ALA A 286 9.34 11.04 -9.02
N PHE A 287 9.61 12.27 -8.58
CA PHE A 287 8.90 12.88 -7.46
C PHE A 287 7.65 13.66 -7.86
N GLY A 288 7.66 14.35 -9.00
CA GLY A 288 6.61 15.29 -9.39
C GLY A 288 5.28 14.65 -9.79
N THR A 289 5.31 13.46 -10.42
CA THR A 289 4.09 12.84 -11.00
C THR A 289 3.92 11.35 -10.75
N ARG A 290 4.95 10.59 -10.36
CA ARG A 290 4.84 9.12 -10.18
C ARG A 290 3.77 8.73 -9.16
N TRP A 291 3.65 9.52 -8.09
CA TRP A 291 2.70 9.32 -6.99
C TRP A 291 1.25 9.15 -7.45
N ALA A 292 0.86 9.66 -8.62
CA ALA A 292 -0.49 9.51 -9.16
C ALA A 292 -0.78 8.10 -9.72
N ALA A 293 0.22 7.23 -9.84
CA ALA A 293 0.11 5.89 -10.41
C ALA A 293 0.83 4.78 -9.63
N ALA A 294 1.72 5.13 -8.69
CA ALA A 294 2.39 4.18 -7.81
C ALA A 294 2.80 4.84 -6.48
N PRO A 295 2.88 4.11 -5.35
CA PRO A 295 3.15 4.66 -4.03
C PRO A 295 4.57 5.21 -3.89
N VAL A 296 4.71 6.16 -2.96
CA VAL A 296 5.98 6.71 -2.52
C VAL A 296 6.18 6.37 -1.04
N VAL A 297 7.28 5.70 -0.73
CA VAL A 297 7.64 5.22 0.61
C VAL A 297 8.94 5.87 1.05
N TYR A 298 9.08 6.10 2.36
CA TYR A 298 10.33 6.58 2.96
C TYR A 298 10.76 5.68 4.12
N GLU A 299 12.07 5.58 4.38
CA GLU A 299 12.61 5.07 5.66
C GLU A 299 13.28 6.21 6.42
N LEU A 300 13.22 6.17 7.75
CA LEU A 300 13.97 7.09 8.62
C LEU A 300 15.42 6.60 8.81
N CYS A 301 16.32 7.46 9.33
CA CYS A 301 17.66 7.00 9.75
C CYS A 301 18.24 7.81 10.92
N ALA A 302 18.74 9.01 10.66
CA ALA A 302 19.35 9.90 11.64
C ALA A 302 18.26 10.77 12.29
N ILE A 303 17.47 10.15 13.16
CA ILE A 303 16.24 10.72 13.72
C ILE A 303 16.55 11.66 14.89
N ASP A 304 16.25 12.95 14.69
CA ASP A 304 16.24 13.99 15.72
C ASP A 304 14.92 14.77 15.63
N TRP A 305 13.84 14.27 16.23
CA TRP A 305 12.60 15.06 16.26
C TRP A 305 12.61 16.18 17.30
N ASN A 306 13.68 16.38 18.10
CA ASN A 306 13.82 17.61 18.90
C ASN A 306 14.12 18.81 17.98
N ASN A 307 14.89 18.58 16.92
CA ASN A 307 15.23 19.56 15.89
C ASN A 307 14.02 19.98 15.05
N ALA A 308 13.70 21.28 15.10
CA ALA A 308 12.59 21.85 14.36
C ALA A 308 12.77 21.78 12.83
N THR A 309 14.01 21.90 12.34
CA THR A 309 14.33 21.77 10.91
C THR A 309 14.12 20.34 10.42
N PHE A 310 14.49 19.33 11.22
CA PHE A 310 14.21 17.92 10.88
C PHE A 310 12.70 17.68 10.78
N ARG A 311 11.91 18.10 11.78
CA ARG A 311 10.44 17.97 11.73
C ARG A 311 9.81 18.70 10.53
N GLN A 312 10.34 19.88 10.17
CA GLN A 312 9.87 20.67 9.03
C GLN A 312 10.22 19.98 7.70
N ASN A 313 11.47 19.51 7.55
CA ASN A 313 11.91 18.72 6.40
C ASN A 313 11.04 17.47 6.21
N VAL A 314 10.73 16.74 7.29
CA VAL A 314 9.79 15.60 7.25
C VAL A 314 8.43 16.04 6.71
N ALA A 315 7.81 17.07 7.27
CA ALA A 315 6.51 17.55 6.83
C ALA A 315 6.51 17.97 5.34
N ASP A 316 7.48 18.77 4.94
CA ASP A 316 7.56 19.35 3.59
C ASP A 316 7.91 18.29 2.54
N VAL A 317 8.82 17.34 2.83
CA VAL A 317 9.17 16.26 1.88
C VAL A 317 7.99 15.32 1.69
N LEU A 318 7.29 14.91 2.75
CA LEU A 318 6.10 14.05 2.62
C LEU A 318 4.99 14.77 1.84
N ALA A 319 4.74 16.05 2.12
CA ALA A 319 3.72 16.85 1.46
C ALA A 319 4.05 17.26 0.01
N PHE A 320 5.33 17.28 -0.36
CA PHE A 320 5.81 17.48 -1.74
C PHE A 320 5.74 16.20 -2.58
N SER A 321 6.17 15.09 -1.99
CA SER A 321 6.32 13.78 -2.67
C SER A 321 5.05 12.94 -2.72
N HIS A 322 3.96 13.40 -2.11
CA HIS A 322 2.69 12.66 -2.00
C HIS A 322 2.87 11.29 -1.30
N ALA A 323 3.61 11.29 -0.20
CA ALA A 323 4.03 10.07 0.49
C ALA A 323 2.87 9.21 1.00
N SER A 324 3.01 7.89 0.80
CA SER A 324 2.01 6.88 1.14
C SER A 324 2.31 6.21 2.49
N LEU A 325 3.58 5.90 2.76
CA LEU A 325 4.03 5.12 3.92
C LEU A 325 5.41 5.60 4.41
N VAL A 326 5.64 5.57 5.72
CA VAL A 326 6.94 5.81 6.35
C VAL A 326 7.32 4.59 7.20
N HIS A 327 8.49 4.02 6.90
CA HIS A 327 9.14 2.94 7.63
C HIS A 327 10.02 3.51 8.75
N ASP A 328 9.79 3.01 9.97
CA ASP A 328 10.53 3.37 11.16
C ASP A 328 12.02 2.94 11.10
N ASN A 329 12.84 3.57 11.93
CA ASN A 329 14.21 3.12 12.17
C ASN A 329 14.52 3.13 13.68
N PRO A 330 14.68 1.97 14.33
CA PRO A 330 14.74 1.86 15.79
C PRO A 330 15.99 2.47 16.44
N ASN A 331 16.93 2.98 15.64
CA ASN A 331 18.12 3.71 16.11
C ASN A 331 17.83 5.18 16.47
N GLY A 332 16.58 5.64 16.33
CA GLY A 332 16.21 7.03 16.52
C GLY A 332 16.12 7.52 17.96
N SER A 333 16.20 8.85 18.13
CA SER A 333 15.84 9.47 19.40
C SER A 333 14.33 9.33 19.65
N ALA A 334 13.96 8.69 20.76
CA ALA A 334 12.56 8.48 21.13
C ALA A 334 11.90 9.83 21.46
N GLU A 335 10.83 10.15 20.73
CA GLU A 335 10.12 11.42 20.79
C GLU A 335 8.63 11.21 21.04
N PRO A 336 7.90 12.23 21.52
CA PRO A 336 6.51 12.05 21.91
C PRO A 336 5.67 11.55 20.73
N LYS A 337 4.96 10.44 20.97
CA LYS A 337 3.97 9.85 20.05
C LYS A 337 3.03 10.87 19.39
N ALA A 338 2.74 11.99 20.05
CA ALA A 338 1.98 13.11 19.49
C ALA A 338 2.67 13.76 18.27
N THR A 339 3.98 14.03 18.33
CA THR A 339 4.79 14.61 17.24
C THR A 339 4.73 13.72 16.00
N ILE A 340 5.00 12.42 16.18
CA ILE A 340 5.00 11.44 15.08
C ILE A 340 3.57 11.27 14.55
N SER A 341 2.56 11.14 15.42
CA SER A 341 1.14 11.07 15.01
C SER A 341 0.66 12.28 14.22
N GLN A 342 1.16 13.48 14.51
CA GLN A 342 0.85 14.69 13.75
C GLN A 342 1.51 14.69 12.36
N LEU A 343 2.80 14.34 12.28
CA LEU A 343 3.55 14.32 11.02
C LEU A 343 3.10 13.19 10.08
N MET A 344 2.67 12.05 10.64
CA MET A 344 2.21 10.87 9.87
C MET A 344 0.69 10.89 9.59
N GLN A 345 -0.09 11.79 10.21
CA GLN A 345 -1.55 11.91 10.00
C GLN A 345 -2.01 11.99 8.53
N PRO A 346 -1.34 12.72 7.62
CA PRO A 346 -1.85 12.95 6.27
C PRO A 346 -1.34 11.93 5.23
N LEU A 347 -0.50 10.96 5.63
CA LEU A 347 0.06 9.96 4.72
C LEU A 347 -1.01 9.13 4.01
N GLY A 348 -0.76 8.82 2.74
CA GLY A 348 -1.65 7.95 1.96
C GLY A 348 -2.99 8.60 1.63
N TYR A 349 -3.99 7.76 1.39
CA TYR A 349 -5.38 8.19 1.16
C TYR A 349 -6.11 8.45 2.47
N ARG A 350 -6.96 9.48 2.50
CA ARG A 350 -7.78 9.83 3.67
C ARG A 350 -9.14 10.31 3.20
N TYR A 351 -10.07 9.37 3.02
CA TYR A 351 -11.39 9.69 2.48
C TYR A 351 -12.34 10.26 3.54
N THR A 352 -13.13 11.25 3.16
CA THR A 352 -14.22 11.78 4.00
C THR A 352 -15.36 12.36 3.16
N VAL A 353 -16.57 12.36 3.72
CA VAL A 353 -17.73 13.07 3.16
C VAL A 353 -17.59 14.54 3.52
N LYS A 354 -17.74 15.43 2.54
CA LYS A 354 -17.71 16.89 2.75
C LYS A 354 -19.09 17.48 2.99
N ARG A 355 -20.10 16.91 2.34
CA ARG A 355 -21.54 17.23 2.42
C ARG A 355 -22.34 16.13 1.72
N GLY A 356 -23.64 16.06 1.99
CA GLY A 356 -24.56 15.18 1.28
C GLY A 356 -25.99 15.33 1.81
N SER A 357 -26.94 14.76 1.10
CA SER A 357 -28.35 14.77 1.47
C SER A 357 -29.02 13.42 1.17
N PHE A 358 -30.17 13.17 1.78
CA PHE A 358 -30.86 11.87 1.71
C PHE A 358 -32.37 11.98 1.93
N SER A 359 -33.14 10.97 1.53
CA SER A 359 -34.58 10.87 1.85
C SER A 359 -34.78 10.65 3.35
N GLN A 360 -35.26 11.66 4.07
CA GLN A 360 -35.45 11.66 5.53
C GLN A 360 -36.66 10.81 5.96
N GLU A 361 -37.69 10.69 5.13
CA GLU A 361 -38.87 9.87 5.41
C GLU A 361 -39.25 9.05 4.16
N VAL A 362 -39.41 7.73 4.33
CA VAL A 362 -39.81 6.79 3.27
C VAL A 362 -40.73 5.70 3.82
N ALA A 363 -41.59 5.10 2.99
CA ALA A 363 -42.43 3.98 3.41
C ALA A 363 -41.66 2.65 3.44
N GLN A 364 -42.13 1.67 4.23
CA GLN A 364 -41.62 0.28 4.17
C GLN A 364 -41.70 -0.27 2.73
N GLY A 365 -40.62 -0.86 2.23
CA GLY A 365 -40.54 -1.31 0.82
C GLY A 365 -40.19 -0.20 -0.18
N GLY A 366 -39.97 1.03 0.28
CA GLY A 366 -39.52 2.17 -0.53
C GLY A 366 -38.00 2.24 -0.68
N THR A 367 -37.52 3.39 -1.13
CA THR A 367 -36.11 3.66 -1.44
C THR A 367 -35.66 4.93 -0.74
N VAL A 368 -34.55 4.87 -0.01
CA VAL A 368 -33.82 6.06 0.44
C VAL A 368 -32.84 6.44 -0.67
N SER A 369 -33.10 7.52 -1.39
CA SER A 369 -32.11 8.10 -2.30
C SER A 369 -31.09 8.88 -1.47
N VAL A 370 -29.80 8.68 -1.75
CA VAL A 370 -28.67 9.27 -1.03
C VAL A 370 -27.74 9.94 -2.03
N SER A 371 -27.34 11.17 -1.75
CA SER A 371 -26.43 11.98 -2.56
C SER A 371 -25.29 12.49 -1.69
N ALA A 372 -24.03 12.29 -2.08
CA ALA A 372 -22.87 12.61 -1.25
C ALA A 372 -21.70 13.14 -2.08
N VAL A 373 -21.03 14.17 -1.54
CA VAL A 373 -19.79 14.73 -2.10
C VAL A 373 -18.63 14.33 -1.19
N TRP A 374 -17.70 13.58 -1.75
CA TRP A 374 -16.49 13.09 -1.09
C TRP A 374 -15.25 13.86 -1.52
N HIS A 375 -14.19 13.76 -0.73
CA HIS A 375 -12.84 14.08 -1.17
C HIS A 375 -11.80 13.23 -0.43
N ASN A 376 -10.60 13.18 -1.01
CA ASN A 376 -9.40 12.64 -0.37
C ASN A 376 -8.64 13.82 0.28
N SER A 377 -8.54 13.81 1.61
CA SER A 377 -7.82 14.82 2.41
C SER A 377 -6.39 14.40 2.78
N GLY A 378 -5.91 13.28 2.23
CA GLY A 378 -4.57 12.75 2.43
C GLY A 378 -3.58 13.27 1.39
N LEU A 379 -2.38 12.68 1.39
CA LEU A 379 -1.29 13.01 0.48
C LEU A 379 -1.27 12.15 -0.79
N ALA A 380 -1.85 10.95 -0.79
CA ALA A 380 -1.79 10.02 -1.92
C ALA A 380 -3.19 9.47 -2.31
N PRO A 381 -3.40 8.98 -3.54
CA PRO A 381 -4.53 8.12 -3.88
C PRO A 381 -4.37 6.72 -3.24
N SER A 382 -5.32 5.82 -3.51
CA SER A 382 -5.14 4.38 -3.32
C SER A 382 -4.51 3.74 -4.56
N TYR A 383 -3.92 2.54 -4.41
CA TYR A 383 -3.23 1.80 -5.47
C TYR A 383 -3.65 0.33 -5.47
N LEU A 384 -4.43 -0.11 -6.48
CA LEU A 384 -4.86 -1.51 -6.59
C LEU A 384 -3.70 -2.54 -6.55
N ARG A 385 -2.53 -2.16 -7.06
CA ARG A 385 -1.31 -2.99 -7.06
C ARG A 385 -0.70 -3.22 -5.67
N THR A 386 -1.00 -2.36 -4.69
CA THR A 386 -0.69 -2.58 -3.27
C THR A 386 -1.82 -3.31 -2.54
N GLY A 387 -2.77 -3.93 -3.25
CA GLY A 387 -3.92 -4.62 -2.68
C GLY A 387 -5.03 -3.71 -2.16
N GLN A 388 -4.94 -2.39 -2.40
CA GLN A 388 -5.92 -1.39 -1.95
C GLN A 388 -7.15 -1.34 -2.86
N ASN A 389 -7.98 -2.38 -2.78
CA ASN A 389 -9.20 -2.53 -3.57
C ASN A 389 -10.42 -2.33 -2.66
N PHE A 390 -10.97 -1.13 -2.59
CA PHE A 390 -12.14 -0.83 -1.74
C PHE A 390 -13.29 -0.26 -2.55
N ALA A 391 -14.50 -0.27 -1.98
CA ALA A 391 -15.67 0.40 -2.57
C ALA A 391 -16.47 1.14 -1.49
N ALA A 392 -17.11 2.25 -1.88
CA ALA A 392 -17.89 3.09 -0.99
C ALA A 392 -19.36 2.64 -0.95
N TYR A 393 -19.95 2.62 0.25
CA TYR A 393 -21.31 2.17 0.50
C TYR A 393 -22.07 3.13 1.42
N THR A 394 -23.38 3.11 1.30
CA THR A 394 -24.32 3.63 2.32
C THR A 394 -25.25 2.51 2.79
N GLY A 395 -25.76 2.59 4.01
CA GLY A 395 -26.64 1.58 4.57
C GLY A 395 -27.47 2.09 5.74
N LEU A 396 -28.52 1.35 6.10
CA LEU A 396 -29.31 1.58 7.31
C LEU A 396 -28.80 0.68 8.44
N LEU A 397 -28.60 1.26 9.61
CA LEU A 397 -28.31 0.55 10.87
C LEU A 397 -29.56 0.55 11.77
N SER A 398 -29.79 -0.56 12.49
CA SER A 398 -30.74 -0.61 13.59
C SER A 398 -30.18 0.06 14.86
N SER A 399 -31.03 0.24 15.87
CA SER A 399 -30.70 0.93 17.13
C SER A 399 -29.65 0.22 18.00
N ASP A 400 -29.31 -1.02 17.70
CA ASP A 400 -28.19 -1.79 18.27
C ASP A 400 -26.87 -1.59 17.51
N GLY A 401 -26.89 -0.92 16.35
CA GLY A 401 -25.76 -0.74 15.44
C GLY A 401 -25.62 -1.81 14.35
N SER A 402 -26.51 -2.81 14.27
CA SER A 402 -26.45 -3.84 13.24
C SER A 402 -26.83 -3.31 11.85
N LEU A 403 -26.08 -3.70 10.81
CA LEU A 403 -26.38 -3.35 9.41
C LEU A 403 -27.61 -4.12 8.88
N ILE A 404 -28.59 -3.40 8.36
CA ILE A 404 -29.87 -3.95 7.85
C ILE A 404 -29.83 -4.18 6.33
N THR A 405 -29.33 -3.19 5.60
CA THR A 405 -29.30 -3.12 4.13
C THR A 405 -28.19 -2.15 3.72
N GLU A 406 -27.51 -2.45 2.61
CA GLU A 406 -26.46 -1.61 2.03
C GLU A 406 -26.67 -1.41 0.52
N SER A 407 -26.19 -0.27 0.01
CA SER A 407 -26.17 0.08 -1.40
C SER A 407 -24.84 0.74 -1.75
N LEU A 408 -24.39 0.52 -2.98
CA LEU A 408 -23.08 0.90 -3.49
C LEU A 408 -23.10 2.36 -3.97
N LEU A 409 -22.25 3.20 -3.39
CA LEU A 409 -22.05 4.60 -3.81
C LEU A 409 -21.02 4.74 -4.94
N ALA A 410 -19.91 3.99 -4.87
CA ALA A 410 -18.85 4.01 -5.87
C ALA A 410 -17.96 2.76 -5.82
N GLU A 411 -17.57 2.24 -6.98
CA GLU A 411 -16.48 1.25 -7.11
C GLU A 411 -15.13 1.92 -7.39
N ASP A 412 -15.10 2.88 -8.31
CA ASP A 412 -13.88 3.56 -8.74
C ASP A 412 -13.51 4.70 -7.77
N ILE A 413 -12.98 4.29 -6.62
CA ILE A 413 -12.35 5.20 -5.63
C ILE A 413 -10.85 5.37 -5.89
N GLU A 414 -10.26 4.60 -6.80
CA GLU A 414 -8.85 4.70 -7.18
C GLU A 414 -8.58 6.02 -7.93
N THR A 415 -9.56 6.53 -8.66
CA THR A 415 -9.53 7.88 -9.25
C THR A 415 -9.67 9.03 -8.23
N TRP A 416 -9.85 8.75 -6.93
CA TRP A 416 -10.07 9.78 -5.89
C TRP A 416 -8.75 10.37 -5.40
N MET A 417 -8.18 11.20 -6.25
CA MET A 417 -6.91 11.91 -6.07
C MET A 417 -6.98 12.93 -4.92
N PRO A 418 -5.84 13.14 -4.20
CA PRO A 418 -5.67 14.19 -3.20
C PRO A 418 -5.54 15.58 -3.85
N ALA A 419 -5.33 16.62 -3.04
CA ALA A 419 -4.94 17.94 -3.53
C ALA A 419 -3.52 17.91 -4.14
N HIS A 420 -3.37 18.40 -5.38
CA HIS A 420 -2.07 18.64 -6.01
C HIS A 420 -2.00 20.07 -6.59
N PRO A 421 -1.01 20.91 -6.20
CA PRO A 421 -0.11 20.71 -5.05
C PRO A 421 -0.90 20.57 -3.74
N SER A 422 -0.28 20.05 -2.68
CA SER A 422 -0.90 19.80 -1.37
C SER A 422 -1.48 21.04 -0.67
N THR A 423 -1.16 22.25 -1.16
CA THR A 423 -1.74 23.53 -0.72
C THR A 423 -3.03 23.93 -1.47
N ALA A 424 -3.43 23.19 -2.50
CA ALA A 424 -4.67 23.40 -3.24
C ALA A 424 -5.89 22.81 -2.53
N ALA A 425 -7.09 23.07 -3.05
CA ALA A 425 -8.28 22.33 -2.65
C ALA A 425 -8.25 20.93 -3.29
N ALA A 426 -8.53 19.90 -2.50
CA ALA A 426 -8.72 18.54 -3.03
C ALA A 426 -9.94 18.49 -3.97
N PRO A 427 -9.90 17.67 -5.04
CA PRO A 427 -11.05 17.47 -5.92
C PRO A 427 -12.29 16.94 -5.17
N GLU A 428 -13.48 17.29 -5.66
CA GLU A 428 -14.76 16.82 -5.12
C GLU A 428 -15.36 15.73 -6.00
N TYR A 429 -15.77 14.62 -5.38
CA TYR A 429 -16.32 13.44 -6.04
C TYR A 429 -17.78 13.26 -5.65
N GLN A 430 -18.69 13.48 -6.60
CA GLN A 430 -20.13 13.26 -6.42
C GLN A 430 -20.44 11.76 -6.56
N THR A 431 -21.21 11.23 -5.61
CA THR A 431 -21.73 9.86 -5.62
C THR A 431 -23.22 9.88 -5.27
N ASP A 432 -24.02 9.06 -5.93
CA ASP A 432 -25.45 8.95 -5.70
C ASP A 432 -25.83 7.46 -5.64
N ALA A 433 -26.67 7.06 -4.68
CA ALA A 433 -27.15 5.69 -4.53
C ALA A 433 -28.61 5.64 -4.08
N ASP A 434 -29.34 4.66 -4.60
CA ASP A 434 -30.66 4.28 -4.13
C ASP A 434 -30.53 3.07 -3.18
N LEU A 435 -30.99 3.24 -1.94
CA LEU A 435 -30.95 2.23 -0.88
C LEU A 435 -32.34 1.65 -0.63
N SER A 436 -32.55 0.41 -1.09
CA SER A 436 -33.82 -0.30 -0.95
C SER A 436 -34.11 -0.68 0.50
N VAL A 437 -35.27 -0.24 1.01
CA VAL A 437 -35.78 -0.59 2.35
C VAL A 437 -36.57 -1.90 2.28
N PRO A 438 -36.27 -2.91 3.10
CA PRO A 438 -37.08 -4.13 3.15
C PRO A 438 -38.54 -3.85 3.56
N LEU A 439 -39.52 -4.43 2.85
CA LEU A 439 -40.95 -4.31 3.22
C LEU A 439 -41.25 -4.92 4.61
N SER A 440 -40.41 -5.84 5.08
CA SER A 440 -40.48 -6.46 6.41
C SER A 440 -39.81 -5.64 7.52
N LEU A 441 -39.17 -4.50 7.20
CA LEU A 441 -38.59 -3.63 8.21
C LEU A 441 -39.72 -2.91 8.98
N PRO A 442 -39.74 -2.91 10.33
CA PRO A 442 -40.72 -2.15 11.09
C PRO A 442 -40.70 -0.65 10.77
N ALA A 443 -41.81 0.03 11.03
CA ALA A 443 -41.82 1.50 11.06
C ALA A 443 -41.07 2.02 12.29
N GLY A 444 -40.34 3.13 12.14
CA GLY A 444 -39.48 3.69 13.18
C GLY A 444 -38.30 4.50 12.62
N GLU A 445 -37.43 4.96 13.52
CA GLU A 445 -36.20 5.71 13.17
C GLU A 445 -35.01 4.75 13.02
N TYR A 446 -34.22 4.96 11.97
CA TYR A 446 -33.03 4.16 11.62
C TYR A 446 -31.86 5.08 11.26
N GLN A 447 -30.63 4.67 11.58
CA GLN A 447 -29.45 5.49 11.29
C GLN A 447 -28.96 5.24 9.87
N LEU A 448 -28.89 6.29 9.05
CA LEU A 448 -28.19 6.25 7.77
C LEU A 448 -26.69 6.36 8.03
N ALA A 449 -25.91 5.42 7.50
CA ALA A 449 -24.46 5.39 7.61
C ALA A 449 -23.78 5.40 6.24
N VAL A 450 -22.51 5.81 6.24
CA VAL A 450 -21.57 5.62 5.14
C VAL A 450 -20.35 4.84 5.62
N PHE A 451 -19.73 4.08 4.72
CA PHE A 451 -18.54 3.27 5.00
C PHE A 451 -17.81 2.92 3.69
N MET A 452 -16.57 2.45 3.78
CA MET A 452 -15.82 1.90 2.66
C MET A 452 -15.29 0.52 3.02
N LYS A 453 -15.53 -0.46 2.15
CA LYS A 453 -15.27 -1.88 2.41
C LYS A 453 -14.08 -2.37 1.58
N ASP A 454 -13.06 -2.90 2.24
CA ASP A 454 -11.92 -3.54 1.57
C ASP A 454 -12.35 -4.89 0.97
N ARG A 455 -12.26 -5.01 -0.34
CA ARG A 455 -12.66 -6.21 -1.11
C ARG A 455 -11.66 -7.36 -0.96
N ARG A 456 -10.45 -7.11 -0.43
CA ARG A 456 -9.46 -8.16 -0.08
C ARG A 456 -9.82 -8.86 1.23
N THR A 457 -10.28 -8.12 2.24
CA THR A 457 -10.54 -8.64 3.60
C THR A 457 -12.01 -8.80 3.97
N GLY A 458 -12.89 -8.01 3.35
CA GLY A 458 -14.31 -7.89 3.70
C GLY A 458 -14.61 -6.89 4.83
N SER A 459 -13.58 -6.35 5.50
CA SER A 459 -13.71 -5.38 6.58
C SER A 459 -13.81 -3.94 6.08
N ASN A 460 -14.39 -3.05 6.89
CA ASN A 460 -14.47 -1.64 6.57
C ASN A 460 -13.19 -0.87 6.95
N ILE A 461 -12.68 -0.03 6.05
CA ILE A 461 -11.54 0.85 6.30
C ILE A 461 -11.94 2.10 7.12
N GLN A 462 -10.97 2.74 7.76
CA GLN A 462 -11.21 3.97 8.52
C GLN A 462 -11.39 5.16 7.57
N LEU A 463 -12.46 5.93 7.77
CA LEU A 463 -12.67 7.25 7.16
C LEU A 463 -12.21 8.36 8.12
N ASP A 464 -11.95 9.56 7.61
CA ASP A 464 -11.76 10.75 8.46
C ASP A 464 -13.11 11.34 8.88
N LEU A 465 -13.85 10.52 9.61
CA LEU A 465 -15.15 10.79 10.22
C LEU A 465 -15.13 10.30 11.68
N SER A 466 -15.84 10.97 12.57
CA SER A 466 -16.00 10.58 13.98
C SER A 466 -17.28 9.76 14.19
N ASN A 467 -17.61 9.44 15.45
CA ASN A 467 -18.87 8.80 15.85
C ASN A 467 -19.15 7.40 15.23
N THR A 468 -18.10 6.66 14.88
CA THR A 468 -18.22 5.30 14.31
C THR A 468 -18.97 4.31 15.22
N ILE A 469 -19.73 3.40 14.61
CA ILE A 469 -20.40 2.26 15.22
C ILE A 469 -19.82 0.97 14.62
N GLY A 470 -19.58 -0.05 15.46
CA GLY A 470 -19.15 -1.38 15.00
C GLY A 470 -17.87 -1.37 14.15
N ASP A 471 -17.88 -2.13 13.05
CA ASP A 471 -16.81 -2.17 12.05
C ASP A 471 -16.89 -0.94 11.12
N ASN A 472 -16.36 0.20 11.58
CA ASN A 472 -16.19 1.43 10.81
C ASN A 472 -17.45 1.89 10.02
N TYR A 473 -18.65 1.75 10.60
CA TYR A 473 -19.87 2.38 10.07
C TYR A 473 -20.01 3.79 10.64
N TYR A 474 -20.12 4.80 9.78
CA TYR A 474 -20.20 6.21 10.21
C TYR A 474 -21.61 6.76 10.02
N PRO A 475 -22.42 6.96 11.09
CA PRO A 475 -23.75 7.52 10.99
C PRO A 475 -23.68 8.99 10.53
N VAL A 476 -24.43 9.32 9.48
CA VAL A 476 -24.52 10.66 8.88
C VAL A 476 -25.92 11.26 8.97
N GLY A 477 -26.92 10.50 9.42
CA GLY A 477 -28.29 11.01 9.58
C GLY A 477 -29.25 9.97 10.12
N THR A 478 -30.51 10.36 10.28
CA THR A 478 -31.60 9.50 10.74
C THR A 478 -32.71 9.50 9.69
N VAL A 479 -33.17 8.31 9.30
CA VAL A 479 -34.27 8.09 8.35
C VAL A 479 -35.46 7.53 9.11
N THR A 480 -36.63 8.13 8.88
CA THR A 480 -37.91 7.63 9.37
C THR A 480 -38.51 6.67 8.35
N ILE A 481 -38.76 5.44 8.77
CA ILE A 481 -39.52 4.44 7.99
C ILE A 481 -40.98 4.53 8.43
N ALA A 482 -41.86 4.99 7.55
CA ALA A 482 -43.29 5.09 7.77
C ALA A 482 -44.02 3.77 7.45
N GLU A 483 -45.07 3.43 8.19
CA GLU A 483 -45.93 2.29 7.86
C GLU A 483 -46.51 2.42 6.44
N ASN A 484 -46.39 1.36 5.63
CA ASN A 484 -46.88 1.39 4.25
C ASN A 484 -48.40 1.23 4.21
N SER A 485 -49.11 2.33 4.50
CA SER A 485 -50.56 2.43 4.65
C SER A 485 -51.32 2.26 3.32
N THR A 486 -51.25 1.04 2.79
CA THR A 486 -51.98 0.54 1.62
C THR A 486 -53.28 -0.17 2.00
N THR A 487 -53.73 -0.04 3.26
CA THR A 487 -55.11 -0.37 3.63
C THR A 487 -56.01 0.77 3.15
N PRO A 488 -56.83 0.59 2.10
CA PRO A 488 -57.84 1.59 1.79
C PRO A 488 -58.82 1.65 2.96
N THR A 489 -58.98 2.81 3.59
CA THR A 489 -60.03 3.02 4.59
C THR A 489 -61.37 2.79 3.92
N VAL A 490 -61.96 1.61 4.14
CA VAL A 490 -63.27 1.24 3.61
C VAL A 490 -64.32 2.01 4.40
N THR A 491 -64.52 3.28 4.04
CA THR A 491 -65.56 4.14 4.59
C THR A 491 -66.90 3.41 4.46
N PRO A 492 -67.56 3.04 5.59
CA PRO A 492 -68.80 2.31 5.52
C PRO A 492 -69.86 3.21 4.89
N SER A 493 -70.29 2.85 3.68
CA SER A 493 -71.40 3.52 2.99
C SER A 493 -72.64 3.50 3.89
N PRO A 494 -73.37 4.62 4.05
CA PRO A 494 -74.43 4.73 5.05
C PRO A 494 -75.54 3.69 4.83
N THR A 495 -75.63 2.75 5.77
CA THR A 495 -76.60 1.64 5.75
C THR A 495 -78.02 2.17 5.67
N GLN A 496 -78.79 1.74 4.65
CA GLN A 496 -80.20 2.10 4.55
C GLN A 496 -81.04 1.42 5.63
N SER A 497 -82.11 2.10 6.06
CA SER A 497 -83.00 1.71 7.15
C SER A 497 -83.64 0.32 6.93
N PRO A 498 -83.78 -0.52 7.98
CA PRO A 498 -84.34 -1.87 7.84
C PRO A 498 -85.85 -1.87 7.50
N SER A 499 -86.25 -2.85 6.70
CA SER A 499 -87.65 -3.22 6.43
C SER A 499 -88.03 -4.44 7.28
N PRO A 500 -89.26 -4.55 7.83
CA PRO A 500 -89.57 -5.53 8.88
C PRO A 500 -89.77 -6.98 8.40
N THR A 501 -89.33 -7.90 9.26
CA THR A 501 -89.33 -9.36 9.13
C THR A 501 -90.72 -10.01 9.24
N PRO A 502 -91.08 -10.99 8.38
CA PRO A 502 -92.06 -12.03 8.68
C PRO A 502 -91.41 -13.23 9.39
N SER A 503 -92.16 -13.91 10.27
CA SER A 503 -91.65 -14.87 11.26
C SER A 503 -91.84 -16.36 10.82
N PRO A 504 -91.71 -17.43 11.64
CA PRO A 504 -90.64 -18.43 11.42
C PRO A 504 -91.13 -19.90 11.30
N GLU A 505 -90.27 -20.84 10.86
CA GLU A 505 -90.51 -22.28 11.15
C GLU A 505 -89.24 -23.18 11.20
N THR A 506 -89.19 -24.00 12.26
CA THR A 506 -88.52 -25.32 12.49
C THR A 506 -87.15 -25.69 11.88
N SER A 507 -86.15 -25.78 12.77
CA SER A 507 -85.30 -26.96 13.15
C SER A 507 -85.58 -28.33 12.47
N PRO A 508 -84.61 -29.28 12.27
CA PRO A 508 -83.40 -29.47 13.09
C PRO A 508 -82.06 -29.89 12.40
N GLU A 509 -81.03 -30.06 13.23
CA GLU A 509 -79.75 -30.77 13.05
C GLU A 509 -79.84 -32.26 12.61
N PRO A 510 -78.72 -32.97 12.32
CA PRO A 510 -77.36 -32.53 11.89
C PRO A 510 -76.83 -33.34 10.68
N SER A 511 -75.54 -33.17 10.28
CA SER A 511 -74.54 -34.28 10.16
C SER A 511 -73.37 -34.05 9.16
N MET A 512 -72.16 -34.42 9.61
CA MET A 512 -70.96 -34.92 8.89
C MET A 512 -70.31 -34.16 7.71
N THR A 513 -69.05 -33.78 7.96
CA THR A 513 -67.94 -33.56 7.01
C THR A 513 -67.66 -34.78 6.14
N PRO A 514 -67.17 -34.59 4.90
CA PRO A 514 -65.90 -35.25 4.55
C PRO A 514 -64.88 -34.39 3.77
N SER A 515 -63.64 -34.88 3.78
CA SER A 515 -62.38 -34.44 3.14
C SER A 515 -62.44 -33.60 1.84
N PRO A 516 -61.49 -32.66 1.62
CA PRO A 516 -61.29 -32.01 0.33
C PRO A 516 -60.84 -32.99 -0.77
N THR A 517 -61.14 -32.64 -2.03
CA THR A 517 -60.63 -33.29 -3.25
C THR A 517 -59.63 -32.35 -3.94
N ALA A 518 -58.61 -32.89 -4.60
CA ALA A 518 -57.50 -32.11 -5.16
C ALA A 518 -57.88 -31.32 -6.42
N THR A 519 -57.38 -30.08 -6.50
CA THR A 519 -57.43 -29.21 -7.69
C THR A 519 -56.22 -29.50 -8.60
N PRO A 520 -56.36 -29.56 -9.93
CA PRO A 520 -55.24 -29.84 -10.84
C PRO A 520 -54.26 -28.67 -10.97
N THR A 521 -52.98 -29.00 -11.14
CA THR A 521 -51.87 -28.07 -11.43
C THR A 521 -51.97 -27.50 -12.86
N PRO A 522 -51.76 -26.19 -13.08
CA PRO A 522 -51.67 -25.63 -14.42
C PRO A 522 -50.32 -25.97 -15.10
N GLU A 523 -50.37 -26.21 -16.41
CA GLU A 523 -49.24 -26.50 -17.28
C GLU A 523 -48.49 -25.22 -17.68
N VAL A 524 -47.15 -25.26 -17.73
CA VAL A 524 -46.31 -24.08 -18.06
C VAL A 524 -45.77 -24.17 -19.48
N THR A 525 -46.30 -23.33 -20.37
CA THR A 525 -45.83 -23.20 -21.76
C THR A 525 -44.41 -22.63 -21.82
N ALA A 526 -43.49 -23.34 -22.49
CA ALA A 526 -42.13 -22.84 -22.73
C ALA A 526 -42.06 -21.89 -23.94
N THR A 527 -41.46 -20.71 -23.75
CA THR A 527 -41.22 -19.73 -24.82
C THR A 527 -39.83 -19.93 -25.44
N ALA A 528 -39.72 -19.86 -26.76
CA ALA A 528 -38.50 -20.20 -27.50
C ALA A 528 -37.39 -19.14 -27.43
N THR A 529 -36.13 -19.60 -27.35
CA THR A 529 -34.91 -18.77 -27.44
C THR A 529 -34.49 -18.59 -28.90
N PRO A 530 -34.10 -17.37 -29.35
CA PRO A 530 -33.66 -17.15 -30.73
C PRO A 530 -32.28 -17.75 -31.02
N THR A 531 -32.14 -18.36 -32.20
CA THR A 531 -30.87 -18.94 -32.71
C THR A 531 -30.03 -17.87 -33.42
N VAL A 532 -28.70 -17.94 -33.30
CA VAL A 532 -27.75 -17.11 -34.05
C VAL A 532 -26.85 -18.00 -34.90
N THR A 533 -26.77 -17.72 -36.21
CA THR A 533 -25.99 -18.50 -37.17
C THR A 533 -24.57 -17.93 -37.33
N PRO A 534 -23.50 -18.74 -37.21
CA PRO A 534 -22.13 -18.27 -37.42
C PRO A 534 -21.75 -18.21 -38.92
N SER A 535 -20.88 -17.28 -39.28
CA SER A 535 -20.24 -17.22 -40.62
C SER A 535 -18.79 -17.72 -40.57
N ALA A 536 -18.39 -18.43 -41.61
CA ALA A 536 -17.00 -18.78 -41.92
C ALA A 536 -16.17 -17.55 -42.34
N ALA A 537 -14.83 -17.56 -42.33
CA ALA A 537 -13.84 -18.37 -41.60
C ALA A 537 -12.43 -17.77 -41.79
N VAL A 538 -11.50 -18.02 -40.86
CA VAL A 538 -10.04 -17.85 -41.07
C VAL A 538 -9.30 -19.03 -40.44
N THR A 539 -8.35 -19.61 -41.17
CA THR A 539 -7.59 -20.80 -40.76
C THR A 539 -6.29 -20.45 -40.04
N GLY A 540 -5.98 -21.15 -38.93
CA GLY A 540 -4.65 -21.09 -38.31
C GLY A 540 -4.62 -21.58 -36.86
N THR A 541 -4.57 -22.90 -36.65
CA THR A 541 -4.50 -23.49 -35.30
C THR A 541 -3.31 -24.46 -35.21
N PRO A 542 -2.32 -24.23 -34.32
CA PRO A 542 -1.28 -25.23 -34.03
C PRO A 542 -1.83 -26.36 -33.15
N THR A 543 -1.37 -27.58 -33.40
CA THR A 543 -1.83 -28.79 -32.68
C THR A 543 -1.45 -28.75 -31.19
N PRO A 544 -2.39 -28.97 -30.25
CA PRO A 544 -2.04 -29.17 -28.85
C PRO A 544 -1.29 -30.50 -28.68
N SER A 545 -0.12 -30.46 -28.05
CA SER A 545 0.63 -31.66 -27.67
C SER A 545 -0.07 -32.39 -26.53
N ALA A 546 0.02 -33.73 -26.50
CA ALA A 546 -0.65 -34.54 -25.49
C ALA A 546 0.01 -34.42 -24.11
N THR A 547 -0.77 -34.04 -23.10
CA THR A 547 -0.35 -34.07 -21.69
C THR A 547 -0.07 -35.51 -21.26
N PRO A 548 1.11 -35.83 -20.71
CA PRO A 548 1.40 -37.18 -20.20
C PRO A 548 0.59 -37.45 -18.92
N VAL A 549 -0.03 -38.62 -18.84
CA VAL A 549 -0.72 -39.10 -17.64
C VAL A 549 0.32 -39.48 -16.57
N PRO A 550 0.19 -39.01 -15.31
CA PRO A 550 1.13 -39.37 -14.25
C PRO A 550 1.07 -40.88 -13.96
N THR A 551 2.21 -41.55 -14.03
CA THR A 551 2.35 -42.96 -13.64
C THR A 551 2.42 -43.05 -12.11
N ALA A 552 1.68 -43.98 -11.51
CA ALA A 552 1.66 -44.16 -10.07
C ALA A 552 3.01 -44.69 -9.55
N THR A 553 3.74 -43.86 -8.80
CA THR A 553 4.97 -44.25 -8.10
C THR A 553 4.64 -45.25 -6.99
N GLN A 554 5.20 -46.46 -7.05
CA GLN A 554 5.05 -47.45 -5.99
C GLN A 554 5.82 -47.03 -4.73
N THR A 555 5.17 -47.07 -3.57
CA THR A 555 5.79 -46.79 -2.27
C THR A 555 6.83 -47.87 -1.93
N ALA A 556 8.07 -47.45 -1.68
CA ALA A 556 9.12 -48.37 -1.23
C ALA A 556 8.89 -48.84 0.21
N THR A 557 8.93 -50.16 0.43
CA THR A 557 8.87 -50.76 1.77
C THR A 557 10.15 -50.48 2.55
N PRO A 558 10.11 -50.09 3.83
CA PRO A 558 11.31 -49.81 4.62
C PRO A 558 12.09 -51.10 4.95
N THR A 559 13.40 -51.07 4.69
CA THR A 559 14.36 -52.12 5.08
C THR A 559 14.60 -52.11 6.60
N PRO A 560 14.61 -53.26 7.30
CA PRO A 560 14.86 -53.29 8.74
C PRO A 560 16.32 -52.97 9.11
N THR A 561 16.50 -52.15 10.14
CA THR A 561 17.81 -51.77 10.71
C THR A 561 18.51 -52.96 11.39
N PRO A 562 19.82 -53.19 11.16
CA PRO A 562 20.56 -54.25 11.83
C PRO A 562 20.84 -53.92 13.31
N THR A 563 20.65 -54.91 14.18
CA THR A 563 20.96 -54.82 15.63
C THR A 563 22.48 -54.89 15.88
N PRO A 564 23.06 -54.05 16.76
CA PRO A 564 24.47 -54.15 17.14
C PRO A 564 24.76 -55.41 17.99
N SER A 565 25.92 -56.02 17.77
CA SER A 565 26.43 -57.18 18.52
C SER A 565 27.46 -56.75 19.58
N PRO A 566 27.54 -57.38 20.77
CA PRO A 566 28.35 -56.86 21.88
C PRO A 566 29.86 -57.17 21.76
N THR A 567 30.69 -56.19 22.12
CA THR A 567 32.16 -56.31 22.13
C THR A 567 32.68 -56.82 23.48
N THR A 568 33.49 -57.88 23.46
CA THR A 568 34.23 -58.40 24.63
C THR A 568 35.60 -57.72 24.81
N VAL A 569 36.17 -57.80 26.01
CA VAL A 569 37.27 -56.92 26.46
C VAL A 569 38.49 -57.71 26.99
N ALA A 570 39.68 -57.11 26.82
CA ALA A 570 40.96 -57.38 27.52
C ALA A 570 41.76 -58.67 27.17
N PRO A 571 43.09 -58.73 27.48
CA PRO A 571 44.07 -57.64 27.70
C PRO A 571 45.45 -57.84 27.02
N THR A 572 46.36 -56.86 27.17
CA THR A 572 47.73 -56.99 27.77
C THR A 572 48.79 -56.08 27.11
N GLN A 573 49.68 -55.48 27.90
CA GLN A 573 50.81 -54.59 27.53
C GLN A 573 52.17 -55.32 27.77
N PRO A 574 53.37 -54.84 27.34
CA PRO A 574 54.05 -53.74 28.07
C PRO A 574 55.01 -52.83 27.24
N ALA A 575 55.18 -51.56 27.68
CA ALA A 575 56.37 -50.64 27.63
C ALA A 575 57.32 -50.57 26.39
N ILE A 576 58.23 -49.61 26.17
CA ILE A 576 58.90 -48.49 26.89
C ILE A 576 59.05 -47.34 25.84
N GLY A 577 59.13 -46.03 26.09
CA GLY A 577 59.19 -45.15 27.28
C GLY A 577 59.66 -43.74 26.84
N ALA A 578 60.03 -42.83 27.78
CA ALA A 578 60.44 -41.46 27.46
C ALA A 578 61.38 -40.81 28.51
N PRO A 579 62.16 -39.77 28.12
CA PRO A 579 62.44 -38.60 28.99
C PRO A 579 62.48 -37.26 28.20
N SER A 580 62.59 -36.05 28.77
CA SER A 580 62.16 -35.43 30.05
C SER A 580 62.49 -33.90 29.99
N PRO A 581 61.71 -32.97 30.59
CA PRO A 581 61.94 -31.50 30.47
C PRO A 581 62.58 -30.81 31.71
N THR A 582 63.18 -29.62 31.52
CA THR A 582 63.67 -28.66 32.55
C THR A 582 64.06 -27.32 31.90
N PRO A 583 64.29 -26.19 32.64
CA PRO A 583 63.67 -25.71 33.89
C PRO A 583 63.27 -24.20 33.85
N SER A 584 62.74 -23.67 34.97
CA SER A 584 62.54 -22.23 35.26
C SER A 584 63.68 -21.67 36.13
N PRO A 585 63.76 -20.34 36.39
CA PRO A 585 63.67 -19.89 37.80
C PRO A 585 62.82 -18.61 38.06
N SER A 586 62.69 -18.25 39.34
CA SER A 586 61.80 -17.21 39.92
C SER A 586 62.49 -16.42 41.05
N VAL A 587 62.01 -15.20 41.41
CA VAL A 587 62.36 -14.45 42.64
C VAL A 587 61.20 -13.54 43.15
N THR A 588 60.94 -13.53 44.47
CA THR A 588 60.04 -12.62 45.26
C THR A 588 60.48 -12.63 46.76
N PRO A 589 59.84 -11.99 47.78
CA PRO A 589 58.77 -10.96 47.85
C PRO A 589 59.07 -9.77 48.82
N SER A 590 58.16 -8.78 48.97
CA SER A 590 57.81 -8.08 50.26
C SER A 590 56.62 -7.10 50.07
N GLN A 591 55.63 -6.84 50.96
CA GLN A 591 55.36 -7.02 52.41
C GLN A 591 55.46 -5.73 53.28
N SER A 592 54.31 -5.20 53.72
CA SER A 592 53.99 -4.46 54.98
C SER A 592 52.59 -3.81 54.80
N SER A 593 51.50 -4.04 55.56
CA SER A 593 51.20 -3.92 57.01
C SER A 593 51.44 -2.49 57.57
N ALA A 594 50.56 -1.88 58.39
CA ALA A 594 49.30 -2.31 59.05
C ALA A 594 48.17 -1.24 58.83
N ASN A 595 47.14 -0.92 59.64
CA ASN A 595 46.77 -1.22 61.04
C ASN A 595 45.24 -1.07 61.33
N ARG A 596 44.85 -0.92 62.61
CA ARG A 596 43.50 -0.82 63.24
C ARG A 596 43.44 0.43 64.17
N PRO A 597 42.37 0.76 64.96
CA PRO A 597 40.94 0.35 64.97
C PRO A 597 39.89 1.47 65.34
N ALA A 598 38.60 1.07 65.45
CA ALA A 598 37.61 1.50 66.49
C ALA A 598 36.95 2.92 66.43
N GLN A 599 35.74 3.19 66.97
CA GLN A 599 34.68 2.36 67.60
C GLN A 599 33.29 3.08 67.64
N ASN A 600 32.20 2.29 67.80
CA ASN A 600 30.87 2.58 68.42
C ASN A 600 30.01 3.81 67.96
N GLY A 601 28.67 3.75 67.92
CA GLY A 601 27.71 2.62 68.02
C GLY A 601 26.34 2.95 68.65
N SER A 602 25.26 2.30 68.16
CA SER A 602 23.95 2.01 68.83
C SER A 602 23.00 3.17 69.25
N PRO A 603 21.67 2.91 69.51
CA PRO A 603 20.81 1.78 69.11
C PRO A 603 19.35 2.15 68.62
N ILE A 604 18.61 1.09 68.24
CA ILE A 604 17.18 0.92 67.87
C ILE A 604 16.15 1.40 68.95
N PRO A 605 14.86 1.66 68.61
CA PRO A 605 13.79 0.61 68.52
C PRO A 605 13.01 0.61 67.17
N THR A 606 12.49 -0.49 66.58
CA THR A 606 11.58 -1.59 67.01
C THR A 606 10.08 -1.22 66.87
N ALA A 607 9.16 -1.99 66.27
CA ALA A 607 9.16 -3.16 65.35
C ALA A 607 7.70 -3.49 64.90
N THR A 608 7.46 -4.68 64.28
CA THR A 608 6.17 -5.43 64.06
C THR A 608 5.77 -5.54 62.57
N VAL A 609 5.65 -6.71 61.92
CA VAL A 609 5.95 -8.12 62.32
C VAL A 609 6.31 -8.99 61.08
N MET A 610 7.00 -10.12 61.30
CA MET A 610 7.35 -11.21 60.33
C MET A 610 6.77 -12.56 60.84
N PRO A 611 6.61 -13.66 60.07
CA PRO A 611 7.67 -14.44 59.36
C PRO A 611 7.42 -14.60 57.82
N ASP A 612 8.42 -14.72 56.92
CA ASP A 612 9.48 -15.76 56.69
C ASP A 612 8.95 -17.00 55.92
N ASP A 613 9.59 -17.59 54.90
CA ASP A 613 10.77 -17.29 54.01
C ASP A 613 10.53 -18.09 52.69
N GLU A 614 11.32 -18.23 51.60
CA GLU A 614 12.69 -17.95 51.10
C GLU A 614 12.57 -17.83 49.53
N SER A 615 13.52 -17.37 48.70
CA SER A 615 14.65 -16.42 48.78
C SER A 615 15.20 -16.16 47.34
N GLN A 616 16.39 -15.56 47.18
CA GLN A 616 17.17 -15.34 45.93
C GLN A 616 16.67 -14.27 44.91
N ASP A 617 17.04 -13.01 45.18
CA ASP A 617 17.16 -11.91 44.20
C ASP A 617 18.63 -11.76 43.71
N THR A 618 18.86 -11.05 42.59
CA THR A 618 19.71 -9.81 42.55
C THR A 618 20.00 -9.26 41.14
N GLU A 619 19.76 -7.95 40.95
CA GLU A 619 20.50 -7.10 39.99
C GLU A 619 21.86 -6.63 40.59
N PRO A 620 22.75 -6.04 39.76
CA PRO A 620 23.53 -4.89 40.21
C PRO A 620 23.53 -3.67 39.26
N LEU A 621 23.69 -2.49 39.87
CA LEU A 621 23.60 -1.16 39.26
C LEU A 621 24.86 -0.67 38.52
N ARG A 622 24.70 0.43 37.75
CA ARG A 622 25.75 1.22 37.08
C ARG A 622 26.91 1.67 38.01
N PRO A 623 28.14 1.78 37.47
CA PRO A 623 29.18 2.69 37.95
C PRO A 623 29.28 4.00 37.11
N THR A 624 29.95 5.02 37.65
CA THR A 624 30.28 6.30 36.97
C THR A 624 31.72 6.71 37.31
N VAL A 625 32.60 6.92 36.32
CA VAL A 625 33.98 7.46 36.52
C VAL A 625 34.39 8.40 35.36
N THR A 626 35.28 9.34 35.69
CA THR A 626 35.75 10.53 34.95
C THR A 626 36.66 10.27 33.72
N GLN A 627 36.86 11.32 32.92
CA GLN A 627 37.71 11.42 31.72
C GLN A 627 39.19 10.98 31.87
N GLY A 628 39.77 10.53 30.75
CA GLY A 628 41.21 10.48 30.47
C GLY A 628 41.45 10.43 28.95
N GLN A 629 42.46 11.15 28.43
CA GLN A 629 42.70 11.28 26.98
C GLN A 629 43.39 10.06 26.36
N VAL A 630 42.94 9.60 25.18
CA VAL A 630 43.74 8.84 24.20
C VAL A 630 43.39 9.32 22.78
N THR A 631 44.40 9.34 21.91
CA THR A 631 44.50 9.91 20.55
C THR A 631 43.43 9.51 19.53
N ASP A 632 43.08 10.46 18.66
CA ASP A 632 42.22 10.26 17.47
C ASP A 632 42.80 9.31 16.41
N THR A 633 41.91 8.66 15.67
CA THR A 633 42.11 8.17 14.29
C THR A 633 40.76 8.29 13.58
N PRO A 634 40.66 8.82 12.35
CA PRO A 634 39.35 9.16 11.77
C PRO A 634 38.47 7.95 11.47
N VAL A 635 37.19 8.05 11.85
CA VAL A 635 36.10 7.26 11.28
C VAL A 635 35.70 7.89 9.94
N ALA A 636 35.27 7.09 8.97
CA ALA A 636 34.81 7.59 7.68
C ALA A 636 33.61 8.53 7.83
N GLN A 637 33.62 9.65 7.10
CA GLN A 637 32.45 10.48 6.85
C GLN A 637 31.85 10.07 5.51
N ASP A 638 30.54 9.81 5.48
CA ASP A 638 29.76 9.94 4.25
C ASP A 638 29.58 11.45 3.99
N ASP A 639 30.16 11.97 2.89
CA ASP A 639 30.07 13.39 2.51
C ASP A 639 29.08 13.59 1.36
N ASP A 640 27.80 13.70 1.70
CA ASP A 640 26.69 13.92 0.76
C ASP A 640 26.65 15.37 0.19
N SER A 641 27.73 15.87 -0.44
CA SER A 641 27.63 17.06 -1.31
C SER A 641 28.74 17.21 -2.36
N GLN A 642 28.34 17.63 -3.58
CA GLN A 642 29.19 18.08 -4.70
C GLN A 642 29.99 16.95 -5.41
N THR A 643 30.24 16.96 -6.73
CA THR A 643 29.92 17.92 -7.81
C THR A 643 29.86 17.24 -9.17
N GLU A 644 28.89 17.59 -10.04
CA GLU A 644 29.05 17.46 -11.50
C GLU A 644 28.64 18.76 -12.22
N GLN A 645 29.62 19.64 -12.43
CA GLN A 645 29.63 20.62 -13.51
C GLN A 645 31.06 20.69 -14.06
N ASP A 646 31.36 19.98 -15.15
CA ASP A 646 32.34 20.38 -16.19
C ASP A 646 32.53 19.30 -17.27
N LEU A 647 31.68 19.28 -18.31
CA LEU A 647 31.95 18.57 -19.58
C LEU A 647 31.42 19.33 -20.81
N ILE A 648 31.93 20.55 -21.04
CA ILE A 648 31.95 21.16 -22.38
C ILE A 648 33.38 21.59 -22.69
N ALA A 649 33.95 21.01 -23.74
CA ALA A 649 35.38 21.11 -24.03
C ALA A 649 35.79 22.46 -24.65
N ASN A 650 37.02 22.87 -24.34
CA ASN A 650 37.70 24.03 -24.94
C ASN A 650 37.79 23.94 -26.47
N ASN A 651 37.60 25.08 -27.14
CA ASN A 651 38.30 25.41 -28.38
C ASN A 651 38.63 26.91 -28.35
N GLY A 652 39.92 27.26 -28.36
CA GLY A 652 40.40 28.62 -28.10
C GLY A 652 40.43 29.53 -29.34
N GLY A 653 40.42 30.86 -29.13
CA GLY A 653 40.35 31.80 -30.27
C GLY A 653 40.41 33.30 -29.99
N ASN A 654 41.36 33.78 -29.17
CA ASN A 654 42.03 35.10 -29.22
C ASN A 654 41.23 36.44 -29.22
N GLU A 655 41.92 37.52 -28.80
CA GLU A 655 41.66 38.96 -29.05
C GLU A 655 40.54 39.73 -28.30
N THR A 656 40.99 40.50 -27.29
CA THR A 656 40.71 41.95 -27.01
C THR A 656 39.29 42.55 -27.12
N GLY A 657 38.86 43.37 -26.13
CA GLY A 657 37.80 44.34 -26.45
C GLY A 657 37.08 45.24 -25.43
N LEU A 658 37.68 45.67 -24.29
CA LEU A 658 37.21 46.83 -23.48
C LEU A 658 35.80 46.72 -22.79
N PRO A 659 35.43 47.64 -21.86
CA PRO A 659 34.43 47.36 -20.80
C PRO A 659 33.06 48.04 -20.96
N GLY A 660 32.07 47.55 -20.20
CA GLY A 660 30.67 47.99 -20.26
C GLY A 660 30.28 49.20 -19.41
N LEU A 661 28.97 49.44 -19.29
CA LEU A 661 28.41 50.57 -18.51
C LEU A 661 27.04 50.26 -17.88
N HIS A 662 27.04 50.10 -16.55
CA HIS A 662 26.07 50.56 -15.54
C HIS A 662 24.52 50.46 -15.64
N VAL A 663 23.95 50.16 -14.45
CA VAL A 663 22.73 50.75 -13.82
C VAL A 663 21.36 50.27 -14.37
N LEU A 664 20.61 49.45 -13.63
CA LEU A 664 19.70 49.79 -12.50
C LEU A 664 18.52 50.70 -12.88
N LEU A 665 17.28 50.17 -12.80
CA LEU A 665 16.26 50.42 -11.75
C LEU A 665 14.82 50.22 -12.30
N GLY A 666 13.81 50.05 -11.43
CA GLY A 666 12.47 50.59 -11.73
C GLY A 666 11.29 49.66 -12.11
N ILE A 667 11.03 48.63 -11.30
CA ILE A 667 9.75 48.31 -10.64
C ILE A 667 8.41 48.91 -11.20
N LEU A 668 7.37 48.04 -11.23
CA LEU A 668 5.89 48.26 -11.20
C LEU A 668 5.04 48.45 -12.48
N CYS A 669 4.05 47.54 -12.59
CA CYS A 669 2.67 47.67 -13.11
C CYS A 669 2.34 48.19 -14.54
N GLY A 670 1.51 47.40 -15.24
CA GLY A 670 0.74 47.84 -16.42
C GLY A 670 0.05 46.69 -17.14
N SER A 671 -1.29 46.58 -17.04
CA SER A 671 -2.11 45.60 -17.76
C SER A 671 -2.87 46.24 -18.94
N LEU A 672 -3.50 45.40 -19.78
CA LEU A 672 -4.11 45.72 -21.09
C LEU A 672 -3.09 46.10 -22.19
N SER A 673 -3.18 45.58 -23.42
CA SER A 673 -4.41 45.38 -24.19
C SER A 673 -4.38 44.16 -25.12
N ALA A 674 -5.56 43.63 -25.45
CA ALA A 674 -5.73 42.68 -26.54
C ALA A 674 -6.02 43.40 -27.87
N ILE A 675 -5.63 42.78 -29.00
CA ILE A 675 -6.36 42.67 -30.28
C ILE A 675 -5.43 41.99 -31.30
N PHE A 676 -5.77 40.76 -31.69
CA PHE A 676 -5.91 40.36 -33.09
C PHE A 676 -6.89 39.18 -33.16
N LEU A 677 -7.56 39.00 -34.29
CA LEU A 677 -8.93 38.46 -34.31
C LEU A 677 -9.14 37.35 -35.35
N LEU A 678 -9.86 36.29 -34.93
CA LEU A 678 -10.58 35.29 -35.73
C LEU A 678 -9.83 34.51 -36.84
N LEU A 679 -10.00 33.19 -36.83
CA LEU A 679 -11.01 32.56 -37.71
C LEU A 679 -11.33 31.09 -37.36
N PHE A 680 -12.50 30.65 -37.83
CA PHE A 680 -13.05 29.29 -37.88
C PHE A 680 -13.33 28.50 -36.58
N LEU A 681 -14.63 28.38 -36.28
CA LEU A 681 -15.21 27.19 -35.66
C LEU A 681 -16.66 26.96 -36.18
N PHE A 682 -17.08 25.68 -36.16
CA PHE A 682 -18.43 25.14 -36.38
C PHE A 682 -19.16 25.29 -37.74
N ALA A 683 -19.48 24.13 -38.31
CA ALA A 683 -20.81 23.80 -38.80
C ALA A 683 -21.21 22.38 -38.32
N ARG A 684 -22.44 22.19 -37.86
CA ARG A 684 -23.01 20.88 -37.44
C ARG A 684 -23.81 20.25 -38.58
N THR A 685 -23.92 18.92 -38.64
CA THR A 685 -25.21 18.24 -38.93
C THR A 685 -25.26 16.76 -38.52
N LYS A 686 -26.47 16.24 -38.24
CA LYS A 686 -26.78 14.81 -38.03
C LYS A 686 -27.23 14.13 -39.33
N ARG A 687 -26.82 12.87 -39.55
CA ARG A 687 -27.58 11.71 -40.13
C ARG A 687 -26.63 10.48 -40.10
N SER A 688 -26.96 9.32 -39.55
CA SER A 688 -28.09 8.38 -39.78
C SER A 688 -27.86 7.43 -40.97
N ARG A 689 -27.49 6.17 -40.65
CA ARG A 689 -27.65 4.91 -41.40
C ARG A 689 -27.56 4.93 -42.95
N SER A 690 -26.52 4.26 -43.49
CA SER A 690 -26.67 3.18 -44.49
C SER A 690 -25.31 2.55 -44.88
N ASN A 691 -25.17 1.22 -44.77
CA ASN A 691 -24.26 0.48 -45.68
C ASN A 691 -24.91 0.47 -47.08
N PRO A 692 -24.11 0.38 -48.14
CA PRO A 692 -23.98 -0.95 -48.78
C PRO A 692 -22.56 -1.30 -49.24
N LEU A 693 -22.37 -2.61 -49.48
CA LEU A 693 -21.15 -3.30 -49.98
C LEU A 693 -20.00 -3.34 -48.96
#